data_AF-A0AA39G238-F1
#
_entry.id   AF-A0AA39G238-F1
#
_cell.length_a   1.000
_cell.length_b   1.000
_cell.length_c   1.000
_cell.angle_alpha   90.00
_cell.angle_beta   90.00
_cell.angle_gamma   90.00
#
_symmetry.space_group_name_H-M   'P 1'
#
loop_
_entity.id
_entity.type
_entity.pdbx_description
1 polymer ?
#
loop_
_entity_poly.entity_id
_entity_poly.type
_entity_poly.pdbx_seq_one_letter_code
_entity_poly.pdbx_strand_id
1 'polypeptide(L)'
;MKITKEITEREVTIDKTAKLYTQLLENRRNLIDRWTHSIAILRQRDNSIQTIFKEIESLKAAGLEKLNILTESVEVFDNQSKNNKMMKYYISRAEKRLSVLRDKRLEVTNDYNVLDLENKIRQRSLNELNYQTEALQGEIKILKESNTRKRSHINDCNNQICDLRKTLDKIKDDEITVEDRTKQLKLMFENEEKQKRTILKETKKFQDLIHRTNTQVNELKNERKTLELRHQGALRQMELYSIHQSKEEKLLKEKKNTMDQLDLQIRNYEMQVSSYREETDTTELERKKQIIKELQDILNDKKEIAKLLQSQIHNLESEIKKIQITLAKESQELESLKNKHQNLSLLTDGSEKALKNVMKMNEERQVAESILELRVTQVEELMRRTGDKVYNLEQCHLHIHAAMKERMAEIKILREGLNAKYKLALNECSHLRAIIAEKKSQTLNYQTRYDTIMAASQINDTDRIASPPTTIQLKIQNARNKLLLQERGDELDMTIRKTEQEIKSMENTLRVVTACNENYKMSLVTDDDNDENLKQKVQEQLYEELCNVREDMKQKRLQYENMEKILLNTQENQKIMKEDLQRLQEDKEKSYRDVTMLEKQITDQKGRISRADMRLKKLYKDIQRLCECGNNAETILLQEKDIVTRELEEINLLGLQRIAEFTIRHVEVEAYMKKLLAAKNIVLPGIHHMKSNLSLGISDDSVASSVSSFSSRSKGKSTTKIYKK
;
A
#
# COMPACT_ATOMS: atom_id res chain seq x y z
N MET A 1 175.42 8.75 -8.43
CA MET A 1 174.25 9.67 -8.51
C MET A 1 173.24 9.36 -9.63
N LYS A 2 173.61 8.82 -10.81
CA LYS A 2 172.62 8.53 -11.88
C LYS A 2 171.78 7.27 -11.60
N ILE A 3 172.43 6.15 -11.26
CA ILE A 3 171.79 4.84 -11.00
C ILE A 3 170.75 4.90 -9.86
N THR A 4 171.04 5.62 -8.79
CA THR A 4 170.13 5.77 -7.63
C THR A 4 168.83 6.48 -7.99
N LYS A 5 168.85 7.44 -8.92
CA LYS A 5 167.62 8.12 -9.38
C LYS A 5 166.74 7.18 -10.21
N GLU A 6 167.32 6.40 -11.12
CA GLU A 6 166.57 5.42 -11.90
C GLU A 6 165.91 4.34 -11.05
N ILE A 7 166.54 3.92 -9.94
CA ILE A 7 165.94 2.96 -9.00
C ILE A 7 164.71 3.60 -8.33
N THR A 8 164.84 4.81 -7.77
CA THR A 8 163.70 5.51 -7.15
C THR A 8 162.59 5.85 -8.15
N GLU A 9 162.90 6.12 -9.42
CA GLU A 9 161.89 6.34 -10.47
C GLU A 9 161.16 5.02 -10.84
N ARG A 10 161.87 3.88 -10.84
CA ARG A 10 161.24 2.55 -11.02
C ARG A 10 160.37 2.17 -9.82
N GLU A 11 160.81 2.43 -8.59
CA GLU A 11 160.00 2.22 -7.38
C GLU A 11 158.73 3.08 -7.42
N VAL A 12 158.83 4.37 -7.75
CA VAL A 12 157.66 5.27 -7.88
C VAL A 12 156.72 4.85 -9.01
N THR A 13 157.21 4.25 -10.10
CA THR A 13 156.32 3.72 -11.16
C THR A 13 155.68 2.39 -10.78
N ILE A 14 156.36 1.53 -10.01
CA ILE A 14 155.77 0.31 -9.42
C ILE A 14 154.68 0.69 -8.40
N ASP A 15 154.93 1.65 -7.51
CA ASP A 15 153.94 2.15 -6.55
C ASP A 15 152.71 2.75 -7.23
N LYS A 16 152.91 3.48 -8.33
CA LYS A 16 151.80 4.02 -9.15
C LYS A 16 151.02 2.91 -9.85
N THR A 17 151.68 1.91 -10.43
CA THR A 17 150.97 0.79 -11.07
C THR A 17 150.27 -0.09 -10.04
N ALA A 18 150.83 -0.30 -8.85
CA ALA A 18 150.17 -0.98 -7.74
C ALA A 18 148.91 -0.23 -7.26
N LYS A 19 148.98 1.10 -7.10
CA LYS A 19 147.83 1.95 -6.76
C LYS A 19 146.73 1.89 -7.83
N LEU A 20 147.10 1.94 -9.12
CA LEU A 20 146.16 1.75 -10.23
C LEU A 20 145.57 0.33 -10.23
N TYR A 21 146.35 -0.71 -9.92
CA TYR A 21 145.85 -2.08 -9.80
C TYR A 21 144.85 -2.23 -8.65
N THR A 22 145.12 -1.64 -7.48
CA THR A 22 144.16 -1.66 -6.36
C THR A 22 142.87 -0.91 -6.71
N GLN A 23 142.96 0.24 -7.39
CA GLN A 23 141.79 0.98 -7.88
C GLN A 23 141.00 0.19 -8.94
N LEU A 24 141.68 -0.52 -9.84
CA LEU A 24 141.03 -1.40 -10.82
C LEU A 24 140.33 -2.59 -10.16
N LEU A 25 140.93 -3.20 -9.13
CA LEU A 25 140.32 -4.27 -8.34
C LEU A 25 139.12 -3.79 -7.54
N GLU A 26 139.18 -2.58 -6.97
CA GLU A 26 138.07 -1.96 -6.25
C GLU A 26 136.92 -1.58 -7.20
N ASN A 27 137.22 -0.96 -8.34
CA ASN A 27 136.23 -0.70 -9.40
C ASN A 27 135.61 -2.00 -9.93
N ARG A 28 136.38 -3.08 -10.07
CA ARG A 28 135.87 -4.40 -10.45
C ARG A 28 134.93 -4.98 -9.38
N ARG A 29 135.26 -4.88 -8.08
CA ARG A 29 134.36 -5.27 -6.99
C ARG A 29 133.06 -4.47 -7.02
N ASN A 30 133.15 -3.14 -7.07
CA ASN A 30 132.00 -2.25 -7.15
C ASN A 30 131.10 -2.55 -8.37
N LEU A 31 131.67 -2.93 -9.51
CA LEU A 31 130.90 -3.34 -10.69
C LEU A 31 130.21 -4.71 -10.48
N ILE A 32 130.90 -5.68 -9.87
CA ILE A 32 130.32 -6.99 -9.52
C ILE A 32 129.18 -6.82 -8.50
N ASP A 33 129.34 -5.96 -7.50
CA ASP A 33 128.33 -5.70 -6.47
C ASP A 33 127.08 -5.02 -7.06
N ARG A 34 127.27 -4.04 -7.96
CA ARG A 34 126.15 -3.43 -8.73
C ARG A 34 125.46 -4.44 -9.65
N TRP A 35 126.21 -5.36 -10.25
CA TRP A 35 125.66 -6.38 -11.14
C TRP A 35 124.89 -7.47 -10.37
N THR A 36 125.42 -7.96 -9.23
CA THR A 36 124.70 -8.87 -8.35
C THR A 36 123.46 -8.23 -7.73
N HIS A 37 123.52 -6.95 -7.34
CA HIS A 37 122.34 -6.20 -6.92
C HIS A 37 121.29 -6.07 -8.04
N SER A 38 121.71 -5.79 -9.28
CA SER A 38 120.81 -5.76 -10.44
C SER A 38 120.15 -7.12 -10.73
N ILE A 39 120.91 -8.21 -10.59
CA ILE A 39 120.37 -9.58 -10.70
C ILE A 39 119.40 -9.89 -9.57
N ALA A 40 119.66 -9.43 -8.34
CA ALA A 40 118.74 -9.61 -7.23
C ALA A 40 117.40 -8.90 -7.48
N ILE A 41 117.44 -7.66 -8.02
CA ILE A 41 116.23 -6.93 -8.43
C ILE A 41 115.49 -7.64 -9.56
N LEU A 42 116.19 -8.17 -10.57
CA LEU A 42 115.56 -8.93 -11.65
C LEU A 42 114.89 -10.20 -11.12
N ARG A 43 115.56 -10.99 -10.29
CA ARG A 43 114.97 -12.17 -9.63
C ARG A 43 113.76 -11.81 -8.75
N GLN A 44 113.81 -10.69 -8.04
CA GLN A 44 112.67 -10.20 -7.27
C GLN A 44 111.48 -9.86 -8.19
N ARG A 45 111.73 -9.19 -9.32
CA ARG A 45 110.69 -8.87 -10.31
C ARG A 45 110.13 -10.12 -10.97
N ASP A 46 110.96 -11.09 -11.35
CA ASP A 46 110.52 -12.36 -11.92
C ASP A 46 109.64 -13.13 -10.92
N ASN A 47 110.01 -13.15 -9.64
CA ASN A 47 109.18 -13.73 -8.58
C ASN A 47 107.83 -13.00 -8.44
N SER A 48 107.83 -11.66 -8.44
CA SER A 48 106.60 -10.85 -8.41
C SER A 48 105.72 -11.06 -9.65
N ILE A 49 106.32 -11.25 -10.82
CA ILE A 49 105.60 -11.58 -12.06
C ILE A 49 104.97 -12.97 -11.93
N GLN A 50 105.68 -13.96 -11.39
CA GLN A 50 105.15 -15.30 -11.13
C GLN A 50 104.02 -15.31 -10.08
N THR A 51 104.08 -14.48 -9.04
CA THR A 51 102.95 -14.37 -8.09
C THR A 51 101.73 -13.74 -8.75
N ILE A 52 101.91 -12.66 -9.52
CA ILE A 52 100.83 -12.00 -10.26
C ILE A 52 100.20 -12.96 -11.30
N PHE A 53 100.99 -13.79 -11.99
CA PHE A 53 100.44 -14.80 -12.91
C PHE A 53 99.56 -15.84 -12.18
N LYS A 54 100.01 -16.34 -11.03
CA LYS A 54 99.21 -17.27 -10.20
C LYS A 54 97.93 -16.62 -9.68
N GLU A 55 97.99 -15.35 -9.28
CA GLU A 55 96.81 -14.57 -8.90
C GLU A 55 95.82 -14.45 -10.07
N ILE A 56 96.29 -14.09 -11.27
CA ILE A 56 95.45 -14.01 -12.49
C ILE A 56 94.83 -15.37 -12.83
N GLU A 57 95.56 -16.48 -12.71
CA GLU A 57 95.02 -17.83 -12.92
C GLU A 57 93.95 -18.18 -11.89
N SER A 58 94.18 -17.87 -10.61
CA SER A 58 93.18 -18.09 -9.54
C SER A 58 91.91 -17.26 -9.75
N LEU A 59 92.05 -15.99 -10.19
CA LEU A 59 90.93 -15.11 -10.51
C LEU A 59 90.15 -15.58 -11.74
N LYS A 60 90.83 -16.12 -12.76
CA LYS A 60 90.17 -16.74 -13.92
C LYS A 60 89.40 -18.00 -13.53
N ALA A 61 89.99 -18.86 -12.69
CA ALA A 61 89.32 -20.06 -12.19
C ALA A 61 88.05 -19.70 -11.38
N ALA A 62 88.17 -18.76 -10.44
CA ALA A 62 87.03 -18.25 -9.68
C ALA A 62 85.97 -17.57 -10.58
N GLY A 63 86.40 -16.85 -11.62
CA GLY A 63 85.49 -16.25 -12.61
C GLY A 63 84.69 -17.29 -13.40
N LEU A 64 85.33 -18.39 -13.83
CA LEU A 64 84.65 -19.50 -14.50
C LEU A 64 83.70 -20.25 -13.55
N GLU A 65 84.09 -20.46 -12.30
CA GLU A 65 83.21 -21.05 -11.28
C GLU A 65 81.96 -20.18 -11.06
N LYS A 66 82.11 -18.85 -10.92
CA LYS A 66 80.98 -17.92 -10.81
C LYS A 66 80.11 -17.89 -12.07
N LEU A 67 80.70 -18.03 -13.26
CA LEU A 67 79.94 -18.13 -14.51
C LEU A 67 79.09 -19.40 -14.54
N ASN A 68 79.67 -20.55 -14.16
CA ASN A 68 78.95 -21.83 -14.10
C ASN A 68 77.79 -21.80 -13.11
N ILE A 69 78.02 -21.28 -11.89
CA ILE A 69 76.97 -21.08 -10.87
C ILE A 69 75.87 -20.14 -11.40
N LEU A 70 76.22 -19.10 -12.14
CA LEU A 70 75.24 -18.20 -12.76
C LEU A 70 74.40 -18.93 -13.82
N THR A 71 75.02 -19.73 -14.70
CA THR A 71 74.30 -20.50 -15.72
C THR A 71 73.37 -21.55 -15.10
N GLU A 72 73.83 -22.29 -14.09
CA GLU A 72 73.00 -23.23 -13.34
C GLU A 72 71.82 -22.51 -12.66
N SER A 73 72.07 -21.35 -12.03
CA SER A 73 71.01 -20.55 -11.40
C SER A 73 69.98 -20.04 -12.42
N VAL A 74 70.38 -19.71 -13.65
CA VAL A 74 69.47 -19.31 -14.73
C VAL A 74 68.64 -20.49 -15.21
N GLU A 75 69.24 -21.66 -15.44
CA GLU A 75 68.50 -22.87 -15.82
C GLU A 75 67.51 -23.32 -14.75
N VAL A 76 67.91 -23.28 -13.48
CA VAL A 76 67.01 -23.56 -12.34
C VAL A 76 65.87 -22.54 -12.29
N PHE A 77 66.14 -21.24 -12.47
CA PHE A 77 65.10 -20.21 -12.51
C PHE A 77 64.10 -20.44 -13.65
N ASP A 78 64.57 -20.76 -14.86
CA ASP A 78 63.71 -21.03 -16.00
C ASP A 78 62.86 -22.29 -15.80
N ASN A 79 63.43 -23.33 -15.19
CA ASN A 79 62.69 -24.54 -14.84
C ASN A 79 61.63 -24.28 -13.77
N GLN A 80 61.93 -23.47 -12.75
CA GLN A 80 60.94 -23.04 -11.76
C GLN A 80 59.87 -22.12 -12.37
N SER A 81 60.23 -21.25 -13.32
CA SER A 81 59.30 -20.40 -14.07
C SER A 81 58.31 -21.22 -14.90
N LYS A 82 58.80 -22.27 -15.60
CA LYS A 82 57.97 -23.23 -16.33
C LYS A 82 57.06 -24.03 -15.38
N ASN A 83 57.60 -24.54 -14.27
CA ASN A 83 56.84 -25.27 -13.25
C ASN A 83 55.72 -24.41 -12.64
N ASN A 84 56.02 -23.15 -12.28
CA ASN A 84 55.04 -22.20 -11.76
C ASN A 84 53.93 -21.88 -12.77
N LYS A 85 54.22 -21.80 -14.08
CA LYS A 85 53.20 -21.66 -15.13
C LYS A 85 52.29 -22.89 -15.20
N MET A 86 52.85 -24.10 -15.15
CA MET A 86 52.07 -25.34 -15.12
C MET A 86 51.21 -25.46 -13.86
N MET A 87 51.75 -25.13 -12.69
CA MET A 87 51.00 -25.12 -11.43
C MET A 87 49.83 -24.13 -11.48
N LYS A 88 50.04 -22.90 -11.99
CA LYS A 88 48.95 -21.92 -12.19
C LYS A 88 47.86 -22.43 -13.14
N TYR A 89 48.23 -23.16 -14.20
CA TYR A 89 47.26 -23.81 -15.08
C TYR A 89 46.44 -24.91 -14.35
N TYR A 90 47.09 -25.76 -13.55
CA TYR A 90 46.39 -26.78 -12.75
C TYR A 90 45.48 -26.16 -11.69
N ILE A 91 45.92 -25.09 -11.01
CA ILE A 91 45.11 -24.33 -10.05
C ILE A 91 43.87 -23.76 -10.77
N SER A 92 44.03 -23.06 -11.89
CA SER A 92 42.89 -22.49 -12.64
C SER A 92 41.90 -23.56 -13.13
N ARG A 93 42.40 -24.75 -13.52
CA ARG A 93 41.56 -25.90 -13.87
C ARG A 93 40.81 -26.47 -12.66
N ALA A 94 41.46 -26.52 -11.50
CA ALA A 94 40.84 -26.96 -10.24
C ALA A 94 39.79 -25.96 -9.75
N GLU A 95 40.07 -24.65 -9.80
CA GLU A 95 39.14 -23.56 -9.46
C GLU A 95 37.87 -23.61 -10.32
N LYS A 96 38.01 -23.75 -11.64
CA LYS A 96 36.86 -23.93 -12.55
C LYS A 96 36.02 -25.16 -12.19
N ARG A 97 36.66 -26.29 -11.86
CA ARG A 97 35.96 -27.50 -11.41
C ARG A 97 35.29 -27.31 -10.05
N LEU A 98 35.90 -26.57 -9.13
CA LEU A 98 35.32 -26.22 -7.83
C LEU A 98 34.12 -25.29 -7.97
N SER A 99 34.12 -24.34 -8.91
CA SER A 99 32.93 -23.52 -9.22
C SER A 99 31.77 -24.40 -9.65
N VAL A 100 31.96 -25.24 -10.68
CA VAL A 100 30.90 -26.15 -11.18
C VAL A 100 30.36 -27.10 -10.10
N LEU A 101 31.21 -27.53 -9.15
CA LEU A 101 30.77 -28.34 -8.01
C LEU A 101 30.01 -27.53 -6.95
N ARG A 102 30.35 -26.26 -6.73
CA ARG A 102 29.58 -25.34 -5.86
C ARG A 102 28.21 -25.05 -6.44
N ASP A 103 28.13 -24.82 -7.76
CA ASP A 103 26.90 -24.53 -8.48
C ASP A 103 25.93 -25.73 -8.41
N LYS A 104 26.43 -26.94 -8.72
CA LYS A 104 25.65 -28.20 -8.56
C LYS A 104 25.22 -28.47 -7.12
N ARG A 105 26.05 -28.14 -6.13
CA ARG A 105 25.67 -28.28 -4.72
C ARG A 105 24.53 -27.31 -4.37
N LEU A 106 24.56 -26.08 -4.90
CA LEU A 106 23.52 -25.08 -4.68
C LEU A 106 22.19 -25.52 -5.33
N GLU A 107 22.25 -26.04 -6.56
CA GLU A 107 21.11 -26.67 -7.26
C GLU A 107 20.45 -27.77 -6.42
N VAL A 108 21.23 -28.79 -6.01
CA VAL A 108 20.74 -29.89 -5.13
C VAL A 108 20.23 -29.39 -3.78
N THR A 109 20.80 -28.31 -3.23
CA THR A 109 20.31 -27.71 -1.97
C THR A 109 18.96 -27.04 -2.17
N ASN A 110 18.74 -26.38 -3.31
CA ASN A 110 17.44 -25.80 -3.65
C ASN A 110 16.38 -26.88 -3.84
N ASP A 111 16.69 -27.95 -4.58
CA ASP A 111 15.79 -29.09 -4.77
C ASP A 111 15.40 -29.74 -3.42
N TYR A 112 16.38 -29.95 -2.54
CA TYR A 112 16.14 -30.44 -1.18
C TYR A 112 15.20 -29.52 -0.40
N ASN A 113 15.40 -28.20 -0.46
CA ASN A 113 14.55 -27.23 0.22
C ASN A 113 13.11 -27.24 -0.31
N VAL A 114 12.91 -27.43 -1.62
CA VAL A 114 11.57 -27.59 -2.22
C VAL A 114 10.91 -28.87 -1.69
N LEU A 115 11.61 -30.01 -1.71
CA LEU A 115 11.09 -31.28 -1.21
C LEU A 115 10.79 -31.25 0.30
N ASP A 116 11.61 -30.57 1.11
CA ASP A 116 11.37 -30.36 2.53
C ASP A 116 10.12 -29.48 2.78
N LEU A 117 9.92 -28.42 2.00
CA LEU A 117 8.70 -27.60 2.06
C LEU A 117 7.45 -28.41 1.66
N GLU A 118 7.50 -29.19 0.59
CA GLU A 118 6.40 -30.07 0.21
C GLU A 118 6.09 -31.11 1.30
N ASN A 119 7.12 -31.74 1.89
CA ASN A 119 6.94 -32.71 2.97
C ASN A 119 6.32 -32.05 4.21
N LYS A 120 6.71 -30.81 4.57
CA LYS A 120 6.07 -30.04 5.64
C LYS A 120 4.61 -29.71 5.34
N ILE A 121 4.26 -29.42 4.09
CA ILE A 121 2.86 -29.21 3.67
C ILE A 121 2.06 -30.52 3.79
N ARG A 122 2.59 -31.63 3.25
CA ARG A 122 1.97 -32.96 3.35
C ARG A 122 1.78 -33.40 4.80
N GLN A 123 2.75 -33.13 5.67
CA GLN A 123 2.66 -33.42 7.11
C GLN A 123 1.56 -32.59 7.80
N ARG A 124 1.40 -31.31 7.46
CA ARG A 124 0.29 -30.49 7.98
C ARG A 124 -1.07 -31.05 7.55
N SER A 125 -1.25 -31.35 6.26
CA SER A 125 -2.52 -31.93 5.78
C SER A 125 -2.82 -33.30 6.38
N LEU A 126 -1.80 -34.13 6.64
CA LEU A 126 -1.98 -35.41 7.36
C LEU A 126 -2.38 -35.18 8.82
N ASN A 127 -1.79 -34.20 9.50
CA ASN A 127 -2.17 -33.85 10.87
C ASN A 127 -3.60 -33.30 10.94
N GLU A 128 -3.99 -32.42 10.01
CA GLU A 128 -5.35 -31.88 9.89
C GLU A 128 -6.37 -33.00 9.64
N LEU A 129 -6.08 -33.93 8.72
CA LEU A 129 -6.91 -35.11 8.47
C LEU A 129 -6.98 -36.05 9.69
N ASN A 130 -5.88 -36.19 10.43
CA ASN A 130 -5.87 -36.97 11.67
C ASN A 130 -6.76 -36.32 12.75
N TYR A 131 -6.67 -35.00 12.96
CA TYR A 131 -7.56 -34.28 13.88
C TYR A 131 -9.05 -34.40 13.47
N GLN A 132 -9.37 -34.31 12.18
CA GLN A 132 -10.72 -34.54 11.68
C GLN A 132 -11.18 -35.99 11.94
N THR A 133 -10.28 -36.96 11.76
CA THR A 133 -10.55 -38.38 12.02
C THR A 133 -10.77 -38.64 13.50
N GLU A 134 -9.96 -38.05 14.40
CA GLU A 134 -10.13 -38.13 15.85
C GLU A 134 -11.43 -37.46 16.32
N ALA A 135 -11.80 -36.32 15.75
CA ALA A 135 -13.08 -35.67 16.03
C ALA A 135 -14.27 -36.56 15.63
N LEU A 136 -14.26 -37.11 14.42
CA LEU A 136 -15.28 -38.06 13.96
C LEU A 136 -15.32 -39.35 14.80
N GLN A 137 -14.16 -39.86 15.24
CA GLN A 137 -14.11 -40.99 16.18
C GLN A 137 -14.72 -40.62 17.54
N GLY A 138 -14.52 -39.40 18.02
CA GLY A 138 -15.16 -38.84 19.21
C GLY A 138 -16.68 -38.77 19.09
N GLU A 139 -17.20 -38.23 17.98
CA GLU A 139 -18.63 -38.20 17.67
C GLU A 139 -19.21 -39.62 17.58
N ILE A 140 -18.55 -40.54 16.88
CA ILE A 140 -18.95 -41.95 16.79
C ILE A 140 -18.96 -42.59 18.19
N LYS A 141 -18.03 -42.26 19.07
CA LYS A 141 -18.01 -42.75 20.45
C LYS A 141 -19.20 -42.20 21.25
N ILE A 142 -19.49 -40.91 21.18
CA ILE A 142 -20.65 -40.28 21.84
C ILE A 142 -21.97 -40.88 21.32
N LEU A 143 -22.09 -41.08 20.00
CA LEU A 143 -23.25 -41.72 19.38
C LEU A 143 -23.38 -43.20 19.79
N LYS A 144 -22.26 -43.94 19.89
CA LYS A 144 -22.24 -45.31 20.43
C LYS A 144 -22.69 -45.34 21.90
N GLU A 145 -22.19 -44.43 22.74
CA GLU A 145 -22.61 -44.32 24.14
C GLU A 145 -24.09 -43.92 24.29
N SER A 146 -24.59 -43.03 23.43
CA SER A 146 -26.02 -42.71 23.37
C SER A 146 -26.86 -43.92 22.94
N ASN A 147 -26.37 -44.71 21.96
CA ASN A 147 -27.01 -45.93 21.51
C ASN A 147 -26.95 -47.03 22.59
N THR A 148 -25.85 -47.21 23.34
CA THR A 148 -25.81 -48.15 24.46
C THR A 148 -26.69 -47.71 25.63
N ARG A 149 -26.78 -46.41 25.94
CA ARG A 149 -27.75 -45.89 26.93
C ARG A 149 -29.20 -46.16 26.49
N LYS A 150 -29.54 -45.90 25.22
CA LYS A 150 -30.87 -46.22 24.65
C LYS A 150 -31.15 -47.73 24.65
N ARG A 151 -30.16 -48.56 24.31
CA ARG A 151 -30.26 -50.03 24.39
C ARG A 151 -30.39 -50.53 25.82
N SER A 152 -29.69 -49.92 26.78
CA SER A 152 -29.87 -50.20 28.21
C SER A 152 -31.30 -49.86 28.60
N HIS A 153 -31.79 -48.66 28.30
CA HIS A 153 -33.16 -48.27 28.61
C HIS A 153 -34.22 -49.17 27.94
N ILE A 154 -34.03 -49.56 26.68
CA ILE A 154 -34.87 -50.57 26.01
C ILE A 154 -34.75 -51.93 26.71
N ASN A 155 -33.56 -52.32 27.15
CA ASN A 155 -33.35 -53.55 27.91
C ASN A 155 -33.95 -53.47 29.32
N ASP A 156 -33.98 -52.30 29.95
CA ASP A 156 -34.59 -52.04 31.26
C ASP A 156 -36.11 -52.07 31.14
N CYS A 157 -36.68 -51.48 30.09
CA CYS A 157 -38.09 -51.62 29.73
C CYS A 157 -38.44 -53.07 29.35
N ASN A 158 -37.58 -53.77 28.60
CA ASN A 158 -37.75 -55.19 28.28
C ASN A 158 -37.58 -56.07 29.51
N ASN A 159 -36.73 -55.70 30.47
CA ASN A 159 -36.57 -56.38 31.76
C ASN A 159 -37.80 -56.13 32.61
N GLN A 160 -38.35 -54.92 32.66
CA GLN A 160 -39.64 -54.64 33.31
C GLN A 160 -40.77 -55.41 32.64
N ILE A 161 -40.83 -55.48 31.31
CA ILE A 161 -41.79 -56.33 30.58
C ILE A 161 -41.51 -57.82 30.86
N CYS A 162 -40.26 -58.23 31.01
CA CYS A 162 -39.85 -59.60 31.31
C CYS A 162 -40.11 -59.95 32.79
N ASP A 163 -40.09 -58.99 33.71
CA ASP A 163 -40.38 -59.15 35.13
C ASP A 163 -41.89 -59.03 35.39
N LEU A 164 -42.62 -58.26 34.59
CA LEU A 164 -44.08 -58.32 34.48
C LEU A 164 -44.51 -59.65 33.84
N ARG A 165 -43.79 -60.14 32.83
CA ARG A 165 -43.99 -61.49 32.28
C ARG A 165 -43.53 -62.57 33.25
N LYS A 166 -42.46 -62.42 34.03
CA LYS A 166 -42.03 -63.40 35.05
C LYS A 166 -42.82 -63.27 36.34
N THR A 167 -43.55 -62.20 36.61
CA THR A 167 -44.56 -62.19 37.67
C THR A 167 -45.82 -62.86 37.13
N LEU A 168 -46.25 -62.56 35.90
CA LEU A 168 -47.29 -63.32 35.18
C LEU A 168 -46.96 -64.82 35.02
N ASP A 169 -45.68 -65.17 34.84
CA ASP A 169 -45.19 -66.52 34.58
C ASP A 169 -44.67 -67.20 35.86
N LYS A 170 -44.28 -66.50 36.94
CA LYS A 170 -44.17 -67.13 38.29
C LYS A 170 -45.54 -67.33 38.93
N ILE A 171 -46.54 -66.56 38.53
CA ILE A 171 -47.97 -66.88 38.74
C ILE A 171 -48.37 -68.15 37.95
N LYS A 172 -47.52 -68.69 37.07
CA LYS A 172 -47.72 -69.99 36.36
C LYS A 172 -46.71 -71.09 36.77
N ASP A 173 -45.46 -70.70 37.04
CA ASP A 173 -44.27 -71.56 37.07
C ASP A 173 -43.46 -71.29 38.36
N ASP A 174 -43.98 -71.70 39.52
CA ASP A 174 -43.28 -71.71 40.81
C ASP A 174 -42.18 -72.83 40.88
N GLU A 175 -41.40 -73.03 39.80
CA GLU A 175 -40.41 -74.13 39.66
C GLU A 175 -38.99 -73.67 39.19
N ILE A 176 -37.97 -74.25 39.83
CA ILE A 176 -36.58 -73.79 40.08
C ILE A 176 -35.59 -74.24 38.93
N THR A 177 -34.30 -73.84 38.76
CA THR A 177 -33.10 -74.44 39.44
C THR A 177 -31.68 -73.98 38.93
N VAL A 178 -30.81 -73.59 39.88
CA VAL A 178 -29.32 -73.66 40.09
C VAL A 178 -28.22 -73.84 38.99
N GLU A 179 -28.43 -74.35 37.76
CA GLU A 179 -27.30 -74.91 36.95
C GLU A 179 -26.14 -73.97 36.53
N ASP A 180 -26.35 -72.66 36.37
CA ASP A 180 -25.33 -71.76 35.79
C ASP A 180 -24.13 -71.46 36.70
N ARG A 181 -24.21 -71.74 38.00
CA ARG A 181 -23.20 -71.32 38.98
C ARG A 181 -21.86 -72.06 38.87
N THR A 182 -21.83 -73.21 38.20
CA THR A 182 -20.61 -74.06 38.08
C THR A 182 -19.71 -73.69 36.89
N LYS A 183 -20.23 -73.04 35.85
CA LYS A 183 -19.47 -72.73 34.62
C LYS A 183 -18.47 -71.58 34.82
N GLN A 184 -18.80 -70.60 35.66
CA GLN A 184 -17.95 -69.42 35.90
C GLN A 184 -16.62 -69.75 36.60
N LEU A 185 -16.63 -70.71 37.53
CA LEU A 185 -15.44 -71.04 38.34
C LEU A 185 -14.29 -71.65 37.53
N LYS A 186 -14.58 -72.31 36.39
CA LYS A 186 -13.52 -72.93 35.55
C LYS A 186 -12.68 -71.91 34.79
N LEU A 187 -13.29 -70.83 34.30
CA LEU A 187 -12.60 -69.81 33.48
C LEU A 187 -11.59 -68.97 34.26
N MET A 188 -11.79 -68.78 35.58
CA MET A 188 -10.84 -68.02 36.40
C MET A 188 -9.50 -68.75 36.57
N PHE A 189 -9.52 -70.08 36.68
CA PHE A 189 -8.34 -70.90 36.92
C PHE A 189 -7.33 -70.87 35.76
N GLU A 190 -7.81 -70.84 34.51
CA GLU A 190 -6.94 -70.85 33.32
C GLU A 190 -6.15 -69.55 33.09
N ASN A 191 -6.58 -68.44 33.69
CA ASN A 191 -5.90 -67.15 33.57
C ASN A 191 -4.75 -66.98 34.56
N GLU A 192 -4.92 -67.43 35.80
CA GLU A 192 -3.88 -67.50 36.85
C GLU A 192 -2.64 -68.27 36.34
N GLU A 193 -2.86 -69.43 35.72
CA GLU A 193 -1.84 -70.30 35.13
C GLU A 193 -0.95 -69.59 34.10
N LYS A 194 -1.49 -68.65 33.32
CA LYS A 194 -0.74 -67.94 32.27
C LYS A 194 0.19 -66.89 32.85
N GLN A 195 -0.26 -66.13 33.86
CA GLN A 195 0.55 -65.08 34.50
C GLN A 195 1.79 -65.65 35.20
N LYS A 196 1.65 -66.81 35.86
CA LYS A 196 2.76 -67.54 36.50
C LYS A 196 3.88 -67.88 35.50
N ARG A 197 3.56 -68.23 34.26
CA ARG A 197 4.53 -68.59 33.22
C ARG A 197 5.32 -67.39 32.68
N THR A 198 4.76 -66.19 32.69
CA THR A 198 5.46 -64.95 32.30
C THR A 198 6.48 -64.52 33.34
N ILE A 199 6.11 -64.50 34.63
CA ILE A 199 7.00 -64.10 35.74
C ILE A 199 8.28 -64.97 35.81
N LEU A 200 8.13 -66.29 35.61
CA LEU A 200 9.27 -67.22 35.59
C LEU A 200 10.28 -66.93 34.47
N LYS A 201 9.81 -66.44 33.30
CA LYS A 201 10.70 -66.08 32.18
C LYS A 201 11.51 -64.81 32.47
N GLU A 202 10.91 -63.85 33.16
CA GLU A 202 11.58 -62.60 33.53
C GLU A 202 12.61 -62.82 34.64
N THR A 203 12.25 -63.62 35.65
CA THR A 203 13.17 -64.03 36.73
C THR A 203 14.46 -64.65 36.18
N LYS A 204 14.36 -65.52 35.17
CA LYS A 204 15.52 -66.13 34.52
C LYS A 204 16.43 -65.10 33.81
N LYS A 205 15.84 -64.13 33.09
CA LYS A 205 16.62 -63.06 32.43
C LYS A 205 17.41 -62.22 33.43
N PHE A 206 16.83 -61.92 34.59
CA PHE A 206 17.53 -61.19 35.65
C PHE A 206 18.67 -62.01 36.27
N GLN A 207 18.47 -63.32 36.49
CA GLN A 207 19.54 -64.22 36.95
C GLN A 207 20.73 -64.27 35.97
N ASP A 208 20.47 -64.37 34.67
CA ASP A 208 21.53 -64.36 33.64
C ASP A 208 22.31 -63.03 33.63
N LEU A 209 21.63 -61.89 33.83
CA LEU A 209 22.26 -60.56 33.90
C LEU A 209 23.11 -60.39 35.18
N ILE A 210 22.61 -60.85 36.32
CA ILE A 210 23.34 -60.88 37.59
C ILE A 210 24.60 -61.74 37.46
N HIS A 211 24.53 -62.91 36.80
CA HIS A 211 25.71 -63.75 36.61
C HIS A 211 26.80 -63.05 35.78
N ARG A 212 26.43 -62.37 34.68
CA ARG A 212 27.39 -61.67 33.79
C ARG A 212 28.07 -60.48 34.46
N THR A 213 27.30 -59.70 35.23
CA THR A 213 27.86 -58.57 35.99
C THR A 213 28.78 -59.06 37.10
N ASN A 214 28.43 -60.15 37.78
CA ASN A 214 29.26 -60.74 38.83
C ASN A 214 30.56 -61.37 38.27
N THR A 215 30.57 -61.91 37.05
CA THR A 215 31.84 -62.34 36.40
C THR A 215 32.75 -61.16 36.09
N GLN A 216 32.23 -60.08 35.52
CA GLN A 216 33.00 -58.85 35.26
C GLN A 216 33.58 -58.22 36.53
N VAL A 217 32.81 -58.19 37.62
CA VAL A 217 33.29 -57.71 38.93
C VAL A 217 34.45 -58.56 39.46
N ASN A 218 34.41 -59.89 39.25
CA ASN A 218 35.50 -60.77 39.67
C ASN A 218 36.76 -60.64 38.79
N GLU A 219 36.61 -60.40 37.49
CA GLU A 219 37.72 -60.08 36.57
C GLU A 219 38.45 -58.81 37.02
N LEU A 220 37.73 -57.69 37.19
CA LEU A 220 38.29 -56.42 37.68
C LEU A 220 38.94 -56.55 39.06
N LYS A 221 38.37 -57.37 39.95
CA LYS A 221 38.93 -57.65 41.28
C LYS A 221 40.25 -58.43 41.21
N ASN A 222 40.44 -59.28 40.19
CA ASN A 222 41.69 -59.98 39.95
C ASN A 222 42.74 -59.05 39.31
N GLU A 223 42.35 -58.22 38.33
CA GLU A 223 43.25 -57.21 37.74
C GLU A 223 43.81 -56.27 38.81
N ARG A 224 42.95 -55.73 39.69
CA ARG A 224 43.36 -54.90 40.83
C ARG A 224 44.45 -55.57 41.67
N LYS A 225 44.30 -56.84 42.04
CA LYS A 225 45.32 -57.59 42.80
C LYS A 225 46.64 -57.68 42.05
N THR A 226 46.63 -57.88 40.72
CA THR A 226 47.87 -57.94 39.93
C THR A 226 48.58 -56.58 39.86
N LEU A 227 47.82 -55.48 39.78
CA LEU A 227 48.38 -54.12 39.82
C LEU A 227 48.96 -53.79 41.21
N GLU A 228 48.29 -54.21 42.27
CA GLU A 228 48.72 -54.03 43.67
C GLU A 228 50.06 -54.75 43.94
N LEU A 229 50.23 -55.97 43.41
CA LEU A 229 51.51 -56.70 43.45
C LEU A 229 52.61 -56.02 42.62
N ARG A 230 52.30 -55.51 41.42
CA ARG A 230 53.27 -54.74 40.60
C ARG A 230 53.70 -53.46 41.31
N HIS A 231 52.78 -52.75 41.95
CA HIS A 231 53.07 -51.53 42.70
C HIS A 231 54.02 -51.81 43.88
N GLN A 232 53.76 -52.87 44.66
CA GLN A 232 54.70 -53.32 45.71
C GLN A 232 56.07 -53.76 45.15
N GLY A 233 56.13 -54.27 43.93
CA GLY A 233 57.39 -54.56 43.23
C GLY A 233 58.19 -53.29 42.94
N ALA A 234 57.52 -52.27 42.38
CA ALA A 234 58.13 -50.98 42.07
C ALA A 234 58.61 -50.22 43.31
N LEU A 235 57.87 -50.26 44.42
CA LEU A 235 58.30 -49.66 45.70
C LEU A 235 59.62 -50.27 46.20
N ARG A 236 59.76 -51.60 46.19
CA ARG A 236 61.01 -52.28 46.59
C ARG A 236 62.19 -51.93 45.66
N GLN A 237 61.93 -51.74 44.36
CA GLN A 237 62.98 -51.26 43.44
C GLN A 237 63.41 -49.82 43.77
N MET A 238 62.46 -48.94 44.10
CA MET A 238 62.75 -47.57 44.51
C MET A 238 63.60 -47.51 45.80
N GLU A 239 63.30 -48.36 46.79
CA GLU A 239 64.10 -48.52 48.00
C GLU A 239 65.54 -48.97 47.69
N LEU A 240 65.71 -49.95 46.79
CA LEU A 240 67.04 -50.41 46.35
C LEU A 240 67.82 -49.30 45.62
N TYR A 241 67.17 -48.51 44.76
CA TYR A 241 67.81 -47.36 44.11
C TYR A 241 68.21 -46.26 45.10
N SER A 242 67.39 -45.97 46.12
CA SER A 242 67.74 -45.02 47.18
C SER A 242 68.98 -45.48 47.98
N ILE A 243 69.08 -46.78 48.28
CA ILE A 243 70.27 -47.38 48.90
C ILE A 243 71.50 -47.28 47.98
N HIS A 244 71.33 -47.45 46.66
CA HIS A 244 72.42 -47.29 45.69
C HIS A 244 72.92 -45.85 45.63
N GLN A 245 72.01 -44.87 45.50
CA GLN A 245 72.33 -43.45 45.48
C GLN A 245 73.13 -43.05 46.73
N SER A 246 72.71 -43.49 47.93
CA SER A 246 73.43 -43.21 49.17
C SER A 246 74.86 -43.79 49.21
N LYS A 247 75.13 -44.89 48.47
CA LYS A 247 76.50 -45.44 48.32
C LYS A 247 77.33 -44.61 47.34
N GLU A 248 76.74 -44.18 46.23
CA GLU A 248 77.41 -43.32 45.25
C GLU A 248 77.74 -41.94 45.83
N GLU A 249 76.84 -41.35 46.63
CA GLU A 249 77.09 -40.09 47.34
C GLU A 249 78.27 -40.18 48.33
N LYS A 250 78.44 -41.33 49.00
CA LYS A 250 79.59 -41.60 49.88
C LYS A 250 80.88 -41.72 49.08
N LEU A 251 80.89 -42.50 47.99
CA LEU A 251 82.03 -42.62 47.08
C LEU A 251 82.43 -41.26 46.48
N LEU A 252 81.45 -40.44 46.08
CA LEU A 252 81.70 -39.09 45.57
C LEU A 252 82.38 -38.20 46.63
N LYS A 253 81.97 -38.32 47.89
CA LYS A 253 82.56 -37.58 49.02
C LYS A 253 83.98 -38.05 49.33
N GLU A 254 84.25 -39.35 49.28
CA GLU A 254 85.61 -39.90 49.37
C GLU A 254 86.50 -39.40 48.22
N LYS A 255 85.99 -39.37 46.98
CA LYS A 255 86.74 -38.86 45.83
C LYS A 255 87.03 -37.36 45.93
N LYS A 256 86.10 -36.55 46.44
CA LYS A 256 86.36 -35.13 46.76
C LYS A 256 87.47 -34.98 47.78
N ASN A 257 87.42 -35.73 48.89
CA ASN A 257 88.49 -35.69 49.89
C ASN A 257 89.87 -36.07 49.30
N THR A 258 89.94 -37.04 48.37
CA THR A 258 91.21 -37.37 47.68
C THR A 258 91.65 -36.29 46.69
N MET A 259 90.73 -35.57 46.06
CA MET A 259 91.02 -34.43 45.20
C MET A 259 91.60 -33.27 46.03
N ASP A 260 90.95 -32.91 47.14
CA ASP A 260 91.42 -31.86 48.05
C ASP A 260 92.83 -32.17 48.62
N GLN A 261 93.14 -33.45 48.85
CA GLN A 261 94.48 -33.91 49.24
C GLN A 261 95.51 -33.77 48.11
N LEU A 262 95.13 -34.07 46.86
CA LEU A 262 96.00 -33.88 45.69
C LEU A 262 96.22 -32.39 45.39
N ASP A 263 95.21 -31.54 45.54
CA ASP A 263 95.31 -30.09 45.36
C ASP A 263 96.28 -29.46 46.38
N LEU A 264 96.30 -29.96 47.62
CA LEU A 264 97.31 -29.58 48.62
C LEU A 264 98.73 -30.02 48.23
N GLN A 265 98.88 -31.20 47.63
CA GLN A 265 100.18 -31.66 47.10
C GLN A 265 100.63 -30.81 45.89
N ILE A 266 99.74 -30.53 44.96
CA ILE A 266 99.98 -29.65 43.80
C ILE A 266 100.43 -28.28 44.29
N ARG A 267 99.72 -27.66 45.24
CA ARG A 267 100.07 -26.34 45.78
C ARG A 267 101.44 -26.32 46.48
N ASN A 268 101.86 -27.42 47.11
CA ASN A 268 103.20 -27.57 47.67
C ASN A 268 104.27 -27.67 46.57
N TYR A 269 104.01 -28.43 45.49
CA TYR A 269 104.90 -28.48 44.33
C TYR A 269 104.95 -27.13 43.57
N GLU A 270 103.85 -26.38 43.49
CA GLU A 270 103.80 -25.04 42.90
C GLU A 270 104.64 -24.02 43.69
N MET A 271 104.66 -24.10 45.03
CA MET A 271 105.60 -23.32 45.84
C MET A 271 107.06 -23.70 45.56
N GLN A 272 107.37 -24.99 45.41
CA GLN A 272 108.72 -25.43 45.05
C GLN A 272 109.11 -24.93 43.64
N VAL A 273 108.22 -25.04 42.65
CA VAL A 273 108.45 -24.56 41.28
C VAL A 273 108.60 -23.03 41.23
N SER A 274 107.86 -22.28 42.05
CA SER A 274 108.04 -20.82 42.17
C SER A 274 109.43 -20.44 42.70
N SER A 275 110.02 -21.24 43.59
CA SER A 275 111.39 -21.05 44.08
C SER A 275 112.48 -21.27 43.01
N TYR A 276 112.17 -21.98 41.91
CA TYR A 276 113.10 -22.23 40.81
C TYR A 276 112.90 -21.27 39.61
N ARG A 277 112.00 -20.27 39.73
CA ARG A 277 111.57 -19.42 38.60
C ARG A 277 112.12 -17.98 38.63
N GLU A 278 113.19 -17.73 39.39
CA GLU A 278 113.90 -16.42 39.36
C GLU A 278 115.15 -16.40 38.47
N GLU A 279 115.62 -17.54 37.95
CA GLU A 279 116.78 -17.59 37.04
C GLU A 279 116.46 -18.33 35.72
N THR A 280 115.96 -17.60 34.71
CA THR A 280 116.34 -17.77 33.27
C THR A 280 115.71 -16.71 32.34
N ASP A 281 116.47 -16.36 31.30
CA ASP A 281 116.04 -15.84 29.98
C ASP A 281 115.28 -14.51 29.87
N THR A 282 116.00 -13.41 30.13
CA THR A 282 115.62 -12.05 29.72
C THR A 282 115.37 -11.90 28.21
N THR A 283 116.01 -12.71 27.36
CA THR A 283 115.89 -12.64 25.89
C THR A 283 114.67 -13.40 25.34
N GLU A 284 114.25 -14.50 25.97
CA GLU A 284 112.95 -15.11 25.69
C GLU A 284 111.80 -14.22 26.18
N LEU A 285 111.98 -13.55 27.32
CA LEU A 285 111.03 -12.61 27.88
C LEU A 285 110.69 -11.48 26.90
N GLU A 286 111.68 -10.94 26.18
CA GLU A 286 111.50 -9.87 25.20
C GLU A 286 110.77 -10.34 23.93
N ARG A 287 111.11 -11.52 23.38
CA ARG A 287 110.34 -12.09 22.26
C ARG A 287 108.90 -12.41 22.65
N LYS A 288 108.69 -12.97 23.85
CA LYS A 288 107.35 -13.23 24.39
C LYS A 288 106.58 -11.92 24.61
N LYS A 289 107.22 -10.85 25.10
CA LYS A 289 106.61 -9.50 25.21
C LYS A 289 106.22 -8.91 23.86
N GLN A 290 107.01 -9.10 22.81
CA GLN A 290 106.69 -8.62 21.45
C GLN A 290 105.45 -9.35 20.89
N ILE A 291 105.46 -10.69 20.96
CA ILE A 291 104.32 -11.53 20.53
C ILE A 291 103.06 -11.23 21.36
N ILE A 292 103.20 -10.99 22.67
CA ILE A 292 102.10 -10.57 23.53
C ILE A 292 101.49 -9.26 23.05
N LYS A 293 102.29 -8.25 22.69
CA LYS A 293 101.78 -6.97 22.13
C LYS A 293 101.01 -7.18 20.83
N GLU A 294 101.58 -7.91 19.87
CA GLU A 294 100.93 -8.22 18.59
C GLU A 294 99.60 -8.96 18.79
N LEU A 295 99.56 -9.93 19.70
CA LEU A 295 98.33 -10.61 20.10
C LEU A 295 97.35 -9.69 20.84
N GLN A 296 97.83 -8.68 21.58
CA GLN A 296 96.99 -7.69 22.26
C GLN A 296 96.36 -6.69 21.28
N ASP A 297 97.09 -6.27 20.26
CA ASP A 297 96.58 -5.41 19.19
C ASP A 297 95.53 -6.15 18.36
N ILE A 298 95.83 -7.39 17.94
CA ILE A 298 94.84 -8.28 17.29
C ILE A 298 93.61 -8.50 18.19
N LEU A 299 93.80 -8.71 19.49
CA LEU A 299 92.69 -8.86 20.44
C LEU A 299 91.85 -7.59 20.56
N ASN A 300 92.46 -6.41 20.49
CA ASN A 300 91.77 -5.13 20.51
C ASN A 300 90.96 -4.92 19.22
N ASP A 301 91.54 -5.16 18.04
CA ASP A 301 90.83 -5.13 16.75
C ASP A 301 89.62 -6.06 16.75
N LYS A 302 89.79 -7.31 17.24
CA LYS A 302 88.68 -8.27 17.36
C LYS A 302 87.62 -7.81 18.37
N LYS A 303 87.99 -7.13 19.46
CA LYS A 303 87.03 -6.54 20.40
C LYS A 303 86.27 -5.36 19.80
N GLU A 304 86.90 -4.53 18.96
CA GLU A 304 86.21 -3.43 18.28
C GLU A 304 85.23 -3.94 17.22
N ILE A 305 85.65 -4.92 16.40
CA ILE A 305 84.76 -5.60 15.46
C ILE A 305 83.59 -6.27 16.20
N ALA A 306 83.84 -6.94 17.34
CA ALA A 306 82.79 -7.55 18.15
C ALA A 306 81.80 -6.50 18.71
N LYS A 307 82.27 -5.35 19.19
CA LYS A 307 81.41 -4.24 19.65
C LYS A 307 80.57 -3.67 18.49
N LEU A 308 81.16 -3.50 17.31
CA LEU A 308 80.44 -3.03 16.12
C LEU A 308 79.34 -4.01 15.71
N LEU A 309 79.65 -5.30 15.63
CA LEU A 309 78.67 -6.36 15.36
C LEU A 309 77.58 -6.41 16.43
N GLN A 310 77.93 -6.27 17.71
CA GLN A 310 76.95 -6.25 18.80
C GLN A 310 76.02 -5.03 18.73
N SER A 311 76.53 -3.86 18.32
CA SER A 311 75.71 -2.67 18.03
C SER A 311 74.79 -2.89 16.83
N GLN A 312 75.28 -3.53 15.76
CA GLN A 312 74.47 -3.85 14.58
C GLN A 312 73.36 -4.85 14.91
N ILE A 313 73.66 -5.90 15.69
CA ILE A 313 72.68 -6.87 16.19
C ILE A 313 71.62 -6.14 17.03
N HIS A 314 72.00 -5.27 17.95
CA HIS A 314 71.04 -4.52 18.77
C HIS A 314 70.13 -3.59 17.94
N ASN A 315 70.69 -2.95 16.91
CA ASN A 315 69.92 -2.14 15.97
C ASN A 315 68.90 -3.00 15.21
N LEU A 316 69.32 -4.14 14.66
CA LEU A 316 68.43 -5.11 13.98
C LEU A 316 67.35 -5.67 14.91
N GLU A 317 67.68 -6.01 16.17
CA GLU A 317 66.69 -6.38 17.18
C GLU A 317 65.67 -5.27 17.43
N SER A 318 66.11 -4.01 17.44
CA SER A 318 65.21 -2.85 17.59
C SER A 318 64.28 -2.67 16.39
N GLU A 319 64.78 -2.93 15.18
CA GLU A 319 64.00 -2.87 13.93
C GLU A 319 63.00 -4.03 13.84
N ILE A 320 63.42 -5.25 14.19
CA ILE A 320 62.53 -6.41 14.30
C ILE A 320 61.40 -6.14 15.29
N LYS A 321 61.70 -5.57 16.47
CA LYS A 321 60.68 -5.19 17.47
C LYS A 321 59.72 -4.12 16.91
N LYS A 322 60.22 -3.10 16.19
CA LYS A 322 59.36 -2.10 15.53
C LYS A 322 58.44 -2.74 14.49
N ILE A 323 58.97 -3.61 13.63
CA ILE A 323 58.22 -4.34 12.60
C ILE A 323 57.18 -5.28 13.23
N GLN A 324 57.50 -5.97 14.31
CA GLN A 324 56.54 -6.80 15.06
C GLN A 324 55.39 -5.96 15.64
N ILE A 325 55.68 -4.76 16.16
CA ILE A 325 54.66 -3.85 16.68
C ILE A 325 53.78 -3.27 15.56
N THR A 326 54.34 -2.91 14.40
CA THR A 326 53.52 -2.45 13.26
C THR A 326 52.67 -3.58 12.68
N LEU A 327 53.23 -4.77 12.50
CA LEU A 327 52.51 -5.97 12.05
C LEU A 327 51.33 -6.32 13.00
N ALA A 328 51.54 -6.21 14.32
CA ALA A 328 50.47 -6.43 15.30
C ALA A 328 49.34 -5.40 15.20
N LYS A 329 49.67 -4.11 14.96
CA LYS A 329 48.68 -3.05 14.72
C LYS A 329 47.91 -3.27 13.42
N GLU A 330 48.62 -3.53 12.31
CA GLU A 330 48.03 -3.84 11.00
C GLU A 330 47.13 -5.08 11.07
N SER A 331 47.54 -6.11 11.81
CA SER A 331 46.70 -7.29 12.10
C SER A 331 45.42 -6.94 12.85
N GLN A 332 45.49 -6.06 13.86
CA GLN A 332 44.34 -5.61 14.62
C GLN A 332 43.40 -4.74 13.77
N GLU A 333 43.95 -3.85 12.95
CA GLU A 333 43.20 -3.01 12.01
C GLU A 333 42.50 -3.86 10.95
N LEU A 334 43.20 -4.83 10.35
CA LEU A 334 42.64 -5.80 9.40
C LEU A 334 41.47 -6.56 10.01
N GLU A 335 41.59 -7.03 11.25
CA GLU A 335 40.50 -7.73 11.94
C GLU A 335 39.33 -6.79 12.23
N SER A 336 39.59 -5.53 12.61
CA SER A 336 38.54 -4.51 12.75
C SER A 336 37.81 -4.23 11.43
N LEU A 337 38.53 -4.25 10.30
CA LEU A 337 37.99 -4.04 8.95
C LEU A 337 37.18 -5.25 8.47
N LYS A 338 37.63 -6.49 8.74
CA LYS A 338 36.82 -7.70 8.49
C LYS A 338 35.51 -7.66 9.27
N ASN A 339 35.55 -7.33 10.57
CA ASN A 339 34.35 -7.23 11.39
C ASN A 339 33.39 -6.13 10.87
N LYS A 340 33.90 -4.96 10.48
CA LYS A 340 33.10 -3.90 9.81
C LYS A 340 32.50 -4.39 8.49
N HIS A 341 33.28 -5.08 7.65
CA HIS A 341 32.82 -5.63 6.38
C HIS A 341 31.72 -6.67 6.57
N GLN A 342 31.88 -7.59 7.52
CA GLN A 342 30.87 -8.59 7.86
C GLN A 342 29.57 -7.95 8.38
N ASN A 343 29.67 -6.93 9.24
CA ASN A 343 28.51 -6.18 9.72
C ASN A 343 27.79 -5.44 8.57
N LEU A 344 28.52 -4.83 7.64
CA LEU A 344 27.94 -4.19 6.45
C LEU A 344 27.30 -5.21 5.50
N SER A 345 27.91 -6.39 5.32
CA SER A 345 27.33 -7.49 4.54
C SER A 345 26.00 -7.95 5.15
N LEU A 346 25.96 -8.18 6.47
CA LEU A 346 24.74 -8.58 7.18
C LEU A 346 23.64 -7.51 7.12
N LEU A 347 24.00 -6.23 7.19
CA LEU A 347 23.06 -5.13 7.01
C LEU A 347 22.52 -5.08 5.57
N THR A 348 23.38 -5.33 4.58
CA THR A 348 23.01 -5.38 3.16
C THR A 348 22.06 -6.56 2.90
N ASP A 349 22.40 -7.77 3.34
CA ASP A 349 21.56 -8.97 3.26
C ASP A 349 20.20 -8.77 3.96
N GLY A 350 20.20 -8.07 5.10
CA GLY A 350 18.99 -7.72 5.84
C GLY A 350 18.10 -6.75 5.06
N SER A 351 18.70 -5.70 4.48
CA SER A 351 17.99 -4.72 3.65
C SER A 351 17.46 -5.32 2.33
N GLU A 352 18.20 -6.23 1.69
CA GLU A 352 17.76 -6.93 0.49
C GLU A 352 16.57 -7.86 0.78
N LYS A 353 16.59 -8.57 1.91
CA LYS A 353 15.45 -9.39 2.36
C LYS A 353 14.23 -8.52 2.68
N ALA A 354 14.42 -7.39 3.37
CA ALA A 354 13.35 -6.44 3.64
C ALA A 354 12.75 -5.87 2.33
N LEU A 355 13.59 -5.49 1.37
CA LEU A 355 13.17 -5.01 0.06
C LEU A 355 12.37 -6.07 -0.71
N LYS A 356 12.85 -7.32 -0.78
CA LYS A 356 12.13 -8.43 -1.41
C LYS A 356 10.76 -8.69 -0.77
N ASN A 357 10.64 -8.53 0.55
CA ASN A 357 9.35 -8.64 1.23
C ASN A 357 8.42 -7.48 0.88
N VAL A 358 8.92 -6.23 0.86
CA VAL A 358 8.13 -5.06 0.46
C VAL A 358 7.68 -5.14 -1.01
N MET A 359 8.54 -5.66 -1.91
CA MET A 359 8.17 -5.90 -3.31
C MET A 359 7.01 -6.90 -3.42
N LYS A 360 7.07 -8.05 -2.73
CA LYS A 360 5.97 -9.03 -2.69
C LYS A 360 4.68 -8.43 -2.13
N MET A 361 4.74 -7.68 -1.03
CA MET A 361 3.54 -7.02 -0.48
C MET A 361 2.97 -5.96 -1.43
N ASN A 362 3.81 -5.31 -2.23
CA ASN A 362 3.35 -4.38 -3.27
C ASN A 362 2.70 -5.13 -4.44
N GLU A 363 3.26 -6.25 -4.90
CA GLU A 363 2.67 -7.13 -5.92
C GLU A 363 1.30 -7.67 -5.45
N GLU A 364 1.22 -8.19 -4.22
CA GLU A 364 -0.04 -8.63 -3.59
C GLU A 364 -1.08 -7.50 -3.52
N ARG A 365 -0.64 -6.27 -3.19
CA ARG A 365 -1.52 -5.10 -3.12
C ARG A 365 -2.00 -4.65 -4.50
N GLN A 366 -1.16 -4.70 -5.53
CA GLN A 366 -1.55 -4.41 -6.91
C GLN A 366 -2.57 -5.43 -7.44
N VAL A 367 -2.41 -6.71 -7.10
CA VAL A 367 -3.42 -7.74 -7.41
C VAL A 367 -4.73 -7.48 -6.68
N ALA A 368 -4.69 -7.12 -5.40
CA ALA A 368 -5.89 -6.78 -4.63
C ALA A 368 -6.60 -5.52 -5.17
N GLU A 369 -5.85 -4.51 -5.61
CA GLU A 369 -6.36 -3.31 -6.26
C GLU A 369 -7.04 -3.63 -7.59
N SER A 370 -6.40 -4.42 -8.46
CA SER A 370 -7.01 -4.86 -9.74
C SER A 370 -8.28 -5.71 -9.52
N ILE A 371 -8.33 -6.56 -8.49
CA ILE A 371 -9.55 -7.28 -8.10
C ILE A 371 -10.65 -6.31 -7.62
N LEU A 372 -10.28 -5.22 -6.94
CA LEU A 372 -11.23 -4.19 -6.50
C LEU A 372 -11.76 -3.37 -7.68
N GLU A 373 -10.91 -2.96 -8.63
CA GLU A 373 -11.31 -2.32 -9.89
C GLU A 373 -12.29 -3.18 -10.70
N LEU A 374 -12.02 -4.49 -10.80
CA LEU A 374 -12.94 -5.46 -11.43
C LEU A 374 -14.30 -5.54 -10.71
N ARG A 375 -14.32 -5.44 -9.37
CA ARG A 375 -15.58 -5.39 -8.61
C ARG A 375 -16.31 -4.07 -8.78
N VAL A 376 -15.60 -2.94 -8.80
CA VAL A 376 -16.19 -1.61 -9.03
C VAL A 376 -16.83 -1.55 -10.41
N THR A 377 -16.12 -1.96 -11.47
CA THR A 377 -16.66 -1.99 -12.84
C THR A 377 -17.87 -2.91 -12.98
N GLN A 378 -17.88 -4.07 -12.33
CA GLN A 378 -19.08 -4.94 -12.25
C GLN A 378 -20.26 -4.27 -11.55
N VAL A 379 -20.02 -3.57 -10.44
CA VAL A 379 -21.07 -2.82 -9.72
C VAL A 379 -21.58 -1.64 -10.54
N GLU A 380 -20.70 -0.90 -11.24
CA GLU A 380 -21.10 0.16 -12.16
C GLU A 380 -21.94 -0.38 -13.33
N GLU A 381 -21.61 -1.53 -13.89
CA GLU A 381 -22.43 -2.18 -14.91
C GLU A 381 -23.81 -2.59 -14.37
N LEU A 382 -23.87 -3.16 -13.16
CA LEU A 382 -25.15 -3.48 -12.52
C LEU A 382 -25.95 -2.20 -12.26
N MET A 383 -25.31 -1.12 -11.80
CA MET A 383 -25.94 0.17 -11.56
C MET A 383 -26.47 0.80 -12.85
N ARG A 384 -25.70 0.76 -13.95
CA ARG A 384 -26.14 1.16 -15.30
C ARG A 384 -27.37 0.35 -15.73
N ARG A 385 -27.28 -0.99 -15.70
CA ARG A 385 -28.41 -1.89 -16.07
C ARG A 385 -29.65 -1.70 -15.20
N THR A 386 -29.52 -1.32 -13.93
CA THR A 386 -30.67 -0.97 -13.08
C THR A 386 -31.20 0.43 -13.37
N GLY A 387 -30.33 1.40 -13.68
CA GLY A 387 -30.71 2.73 -14.14
C GLY A 387 -31.53 2.67 -15.42
N ASP A 388 -31.07 1.91 -16.42
CA ASP A 388 -31.79 1.68 -17.68
C ASP A 388 -33.18 1.07 -17.44
N LYS A 389 -33.29 0.10 -16.52
CA LYS A 389 -34.59 -0.50 -16.15
C LYS A 389 -35.52 0.52 -15.49
N VAL A 390 -35.02 1.32 -14.55
CA VAL A 390 -35.82 2.36 -13.87
C VAL A 390 -36.26 3.43 -14.88
N TYR A 391 -35.36 3.87 -15.76
CA TYR A 391 -35.67 4.81 -16.84
C TYR A 391 -36.78 4.27 -17.77
N ASN A 392 -36.64 3.02 -18.23
CA ASN A 392 -37.66 2.39 -19.07
C ASN A 392 -39.02 2.24 -18.35
N LEU A 393 -39.02 1.90 -17.06
CA LEU A 393 -40.24 1.83 -16.25
C LEU A 393 -40.90 3.20 -16.09
N GLU A 394 -40.14 4.27 -15.85
CA GLU A 394 -40.69 5.62 -15.77
C GLU A 394 -41.21 6.11 -17.12
N GLN A 395 -40.52 5.78 -18.22
CA GLN A 395 -41.01 6.08 -19.57
C GLN A 395 -42.34 5.36 -19.87
N CYS A 396 -42.46 4.08 -19.50
CA CYS A 396 -43.72 3.34 -19.59
C CYS A 396 -44.82 3.93 -18.70
N HIS A 397 -44.48 4.31 -17.45
CA HIS A 397 -45.41 4.94 -16.51
C HIS A 397 -45.95 6.27 -17.06
N LEU A 398 -45.08 7.16 -17.55
CA LEU A 398 -45.45 8.43 -18.18
C LEU A 398 -46.33 8.21 -19.41
N HIS A 399 -46.02 7.22 -20.25
CA HIS A 399 -46.84 6.90 -21.43
C HIS A 399 -48.24 6.40 -21.04
N ILE A 400 -48.34 5.47 -20.08
CA ILE A 400 -49.63 4.96 -19.58
C ILE A 400 -50.44 6.08 -18.92
N HIS A 401 -49.80 6.93 -18.11
CA HIS A 401 -50.44 8.05 -17.44
C HIS A 401 -50.93 9.13 -18.42
N ALA A 402 -50.18 9.39 -19.51
CA ALA A 402 -50.63 10.25 -20.60
C ALA A 402 -51.87 9.66 -21.31
N ALA A 403 -51.81 8.39 -21.73
CA ALA A 403 -52.93 7.70 -22.36
C ALA A 403 -54.18 7.63 -21.45
N MET A 404 -53.99 7.45 -20.13
CA MET A 404 -55.08 7.52 -19.16
C MET A 404 -55.69 8.92 -19.08
N LYS A 405 -54.87 9.98 -19.07
CA LYS A 405 -55.37 11.37 -19.06
C LYS A 405 -56.14 11.72 -20.33
N GLU A 406 -55.63 11.31 -21.50
CA GLU A 406 -56.34 11.45 -22.77
C GLU A 406 -57.69 10.72 -22.72
N ARG A 407 -57.70 9.46 -22.29
CA ARG A 407 -58.94 8.67 -22.19
C ARG A 407 -59.93 9.25 -21.17
N MET A 408 -59.46 9.82 -20.06
CA MET A 408 -60.30 10.53 -19.10
C MET A 408 -60.91 11.81 -19.71
N ALA A 409 -60.15 12.55 -20.51
CA ALA A 409 -60.64 13.73 -21.22
C ALA A 409 -61.69 13.36 -22.29
N GLU A 410 -61.45 12.29 -23.07
CA GLU A 410 -62.44 11.74 -24.02
C GLU A 410 -63.74 11.34 -23.31
N ILE A 411 -63.66 10.58 -22.21
CA ILE A 411 -64.83 10.16 -21.43
C ILE A 411 -65.58 11.37 -20.87
N LYS A 412 -64.86 12.42 -20.43
CA LYS A 412 -65.47 13.67 -19.97
C LYS A 412 -66.23 14.37 -21.09
N ILE A 413 -65.63 14.54 -22.27
CA ILE A 413 -66.29 15.15 -23.44
C ILE A 413 -67.52 14.34 -23.88
N LEU A 414 -67.41 13.00 -23.91
CA LEU A 414 -68.54 12.13 -24.23
C LEU A 414 -69.68 12.25 -23.20
N ARG A 415 -69.35 12.33 -21.91
CA ARG A 415 -70.33 12.55 -20.82
C ARG A 415 -71.00 13.92 -20.92
N GLU A 416 -70.25 14.97 -21.23
CA GLU A 416 -70.77 16.32 -21.45
C GLU A 416 -71.68 16.38 -22.68
N GLY A 417 -71.30 15.73 -23.79
CA GLY A 417 -72.13 15.59 -24.99
C GLY A 417 -73.42 14.80 -24.75
N LEU A 418 -73.37 13.72 -23.97
CA LEU A 418 -74.57 12.97 -23.55
C LEU A 418 -75.47 13.81 -22.63
N ASN A 419 -74.90 14.57 -21.70
CA ASN A 419 -75.66 15.49 -20.83
C ASN A 419 -76.32 16.63 -21.64
N ALA A 420 -75.63 17.15 -22.66
CA ALA A 420 -76.21 18.12 -23.59
C ALA A 420 -77.40 17.54 -24.37
N LYS A 421 -77.26 16.32 -24.92
CA LYS A 421 -78.36 15.60 -25.57
C LYS A 421 -79.53 15.34 -24.63
N TYR A 422 -79.26 14.94 -23.39
CA TYR A 422 -80.28 14.75 -22.35
C TYR A 422 -81.04 16.04 -22.03
N LYS A 423 -80.32 17.17 -21.87
CA LYS A 423 -80.95 18.50 -21.67
C LYS A 423 -81.78 18.95 -22.87
N LEU A 424 -81.31 18.72 -24.09
CA LEU A 424 -82.09 19.01 -25.30
C LEU A 424 -83.38 18.18 -25.34
N ALA A 425 -83.31 16.88 -25.10
CA ALA A 425 -84.49 16.01 -25.01
C ALA A 425 -85.46 16.42 -23.89
N LEU A 426 -84.96 16.85 -22.72
CA LEU A 426 -85.79 17.42 -21.66
C LEU A 426 -86.50 18.71 -22.09
N ASN A 427 -85.79 19.60 -22.79
CA ASN A 427 -86.34 20.84 -23.32
C ASN A 427 -87.42 20.54 -24.37
N GLU A 428 -87.17 19.62 -25.30
CA GLU A 428 -88.16 19.12 -26.26
C GLU A 428 -89.39 18.53 -25.57
N CYS A 429 -89.20 17.68 -24.54
CA CYS A 429 -90.31 17.16 -23.72
C CYS A 429 -91.09 18.28 -23.00
N SER A 430 -90.42 19.34 -22.54
CA SER A 430 -91.08 20.49 -21.91
C SER A 430 -91.88 21.31 -22.93
N HIS A 431 -91.33 21.51 -24.14
CA HIS A 431 -91.98 22.20 -25.25
C HIS A 431 -93.20 21.43 -25.77
N LEU A 432 -93.08 20.12 -25.97
CA LEU A 432 -94.21 19.25 -26.34
C LEU A 432 -95.30 19.25 -25.25
N ARG A 433 -94.94 19.25 -23.96
CA ARG A 433 -95.91 19.42 -22.87
C ARG A 433 -96.62 20.78 -22.90
N ALA A 434 -95.90 21.86 -23.22
CA ALA A 434 -96.51 23.18 -23.39
C ALA A 434 -97.49 23.22 -24.57
N ILE A 435 -97.12 22.65 -25.73
CA ILE A 435 -98.02 22.50 -26.88
C ILE A 435 -99.26 21.68 -26.52
N ILE A 436 -99.10 20.56 -25.81
CA ILE A 436 -100.22 19.73 -25.35
C ILE A 436 -101.13 20.51 -24.39
N ALA A 437 -100.57 21.31 -23.49
CA ALA A 437 -101.34 22.16 -22.58
C ALA A 437 -102.10 23.27 -23.33
N GLU A 438 -101.46 23.93 -24.31
CA GLU A 438 -102.10 24.91 -25.19
C GLU A 438 -103.26 24.27 -25.98
N LYS A 439 -103.05 23.09 -26.57
CA LYS A 439 -104.10 22.37 -27.32
C LYS A 439 -105.24 21.93 -26.41
N LYS A 440 -104.96 21.45 -25.18
CA LYS A 440 -106.00 21.17 -24.18
C LYS A 440 -106.79 22.42 -23.80
N SER A 441 -106.12 23.56 -23.60
CA SER A 441 -106.78 24.85 -23.33
C SER A 441 -107.64 25.30 -24.52
N GLN A 442 -107.17 25.15 -25.76
CA GLN A 442 -107.97 25.40 -26.96
C GLN A 442 -109.21 24.49 -27.03
N THR A 443 -109.06 23.18 -26.75
CA THR A 443 -110.21 22.26 -26.68
C THR A 443 -111.20 22.66 -25.58
N LEU A 444 -110.74 23.03 -24.38
CA LEU A 444 -111.59 23.52 -23.30
C LEU A 444 -112.29 24.84 -23.66
N ASN A 445 -111.63 25.75 -24.39
CA ASN A 445 -112.24 26.99 -24.88
C ASN A 445 -113.31 26.70 -25.95
N TYR A 446 -113.10 25.72 -26.83
CA TYR A 446 -114.14 25.29 -27.78
C TYR A 446 -115.30 24.59 -27.07
N GLN A 447 -115.02 23.77 -26.05
CA GLN A 447 -116.05 23.11 -25.24
C GLN A 447 -116.88 24.13 -24.45
N THR A 448 -116.25 25.02 -23.67
CA THR A 448 -116.95 26.08 -22.92
C THR A 448 -117.72 27.02 -23.85
N ARG A 449 -117.21 27.34 -25.05
CA ARG A 449 -117.96 28.09 -26.07
C ARG A 449 -119.18 27.32 -26.58
N TYR A 450 -119.05 26.02 -26.83
CA TYR A 450 -120.18 25.16 -27.20
C TYR A 450 -121.22 25.10 -26.07
N ASP A 451 -120.79 24.84 -24.84
CA ASP A 451 -121.65 24.77 -23.65
C ASP A 451 -122.35 26.12 -23.40
N THR A 452 -121.66 27.25 -23.60
CA THR A 452 -122.25 28.60 -23.51
C THR A 452 -123.31 28.84 -24.60
N ILE A 453 -123.07 28.38 -25.84
CA ILE A 453 -124.09 28.46 -26.92
C ILE A 453 -125.29 27.57 -26.59
N MET A 454 -125.07 26.36 -26.04
CA MET A 454 -126.14 25.48 -25.58
C MET A 454 -126.94 26.10 -24.43
N ALA A 455 -126.27 26.69 -23.43
CA ALA A 455 -126.90 27.35 -22.29
C ALA A 455 -127.66 28.62 -22.68
N ALA A 456 -127.09 29.46 -23.55
CA ALA A 456 -127.79 30.62 -24.11
C ALA A 456 -129.04 30.21 -24.91
N SER A 457 -129.02 29.04 -25.56
CA SER A 457 -130.17 28.45 -26.24
C SER A 457 -131.23 27.85 -25.29
N GLN A 458 -130.97 27.81 -23.98
CA GLN A 458 -131.89 27.33 -22.93
C GLN A 458 -132.52 28.49 -22.12
N ILE A 459 -132.20 29.75 -22.41
CA ILE A 459 -132.72 30.92 -21.64
C ILE A 459 -134.21 31.20 -21.95
N ASN A 460 -134.76 30.63 -23.02
CA ASN A 460 -136.17 30.75 -23.35
C ASN A 460 -136.95 29.50 -22.91
N ASP A 461 -137.84 29.73 -21.93
CA ASP A 461 -138.83 28.83 -21.33
C ASP A 461 -138.39 27.98 -20.13
N THR A 462 -138.94 28.37 -18.97
CA THR A 462 -139.05 27.53 -17.76
C THR A 462 -139.87 26.27 -18.04
N ASP A 463 -139.50 25.17 -17.39
CA ASP A 463 -140.14 23.84 -17.47
C ASP A 463 -140.01 23.06 -18.80
N ARG A 464 -138.79 22.59 -19.10
CA ARG A 464 -138.60 21.13 -19.34
C ARG A 464 -137.15 20.64 -19.20
N ILE A 465 -137.04 19.44 -18.63
CA ILE A 465 -135.78 18.71 -18.44
C ILE A 465 -135.31 18.08 -19.75
N ALA A 466 -134.00 18.21 -20.00
CA ALA A 466 -133.16 17.50 -20.97
C ALA A 466 -133.33 17.82 -22.49
N SER A 467 -132.18 18.22 -23.06
CA SER A 467 -131.86 18.45 -24.48
C SER A 467 -132.31 19.78 -25.09
N PRO A 468 -131.40 20.55 -25.73
CA PRO A 468 -131.74 21.79 -26.41
C PRO A 468 -132.64 21.52 -27.64
N PRO A 469 -133.60 22.41 -27.94
CA PRO A 469 -134.50 22.19 -29.06
C PRO A 469 -133.73 22.23 -30.37
N THR A 470 -133.73 21.10 -31.08
CA THR A 470 -133.08 21.00 -32.41
C THR A 470 -133.70 22.03 -33.34
N THR A 471 -132.92 22.64 -34.26
CA THR A 471 -133.37 23.72 -35.17
C THR A 471 -134.69 23.41 -35.92
N ILE A 472 -134.99 22.12 -36.11
CA ILE A 472 -136.24 21.61 -36.67
C ILE A 472 -137.43 21.89 -35.73
N GLN A 473 -137.30 21.65 -34.42
CA GLN A 473 -138.35 21.91 -33.42
C GLN A 473 -138.64 23.40 -33.27
N LEU A 474 -137.62 24.27 -33.24
CA LEU A 474 -137.84 25.73 -33.26
C LEU A 474 -138.56 26.20 -34.53
N LYS A 475 -138.27 25.60 -35.69
CA LYS A 475 -139.02 25.86 -36.93
C LYS A 475 -140.47 25.36 -36.87
N ILE A 476 -140.73 24.21 -36.23
CA ILE A 476 -142.09 23.69 -36.02
C ILE A 476 -142.88 24.58 -35.05
N GLN A 477 -142.26 25.04 -33.97
CA GLN A 477 -142.88 25.96 -33.00
C GLN A 477 -143.20 27.30 -33.67
N ASN A 478 -142.27 27.87 -34.44
CA ASN A 478 -142.54 29.08 -35.24
C ASN A 478 -143.63 28.85 -36.29
N ALA A 479 -143.71 27.67 -36.93
CA ALA A 479 -144.78 27.36 -37.87
C ALA A 479 -146.16 27.27 -37.18
N ARG A 480 -146.24 26.64 -35.99
CA ARG A 480 -147.45 26.63 -35.16
C ARG A 480 -147.86 28.03 -34.71
N ASN A 481 -146.93 28.80 -34.17
CA ASN A 481 -147.19 30.18 -33.74
C ASN A 481 -147.64 31.05 -34.92
N LYS A 482 -147.07 30.85 -36.12
CA LYS A 482 -147.49 31.58 -37.33
C LYS A 482 -148.90 31.20 -37.78
N LEU A 483 -149.30 29.93 -37.64
CA LEU A 483 -150.65 29.47 -37.95
C LEU A 483 -151.68 30.05 -36.95
N LEU A 484 -151.37 29.99 -35.65
CA LEU A 484 -152.18 30.64 -34.59
C LEU A 484 -152.26 32.17 -34.77
N LEU A 485 -151.18 32.84 -35.16
CA LEU A 485 -151.20 34.27 -35.49
C LEU A 485 -152.01 34.56 -36.76
N GLN A 486 -152.13 33.62 -37.69
CA GLN A 486 -152.93 33.76 -38.89
C GLN A 486 -154.42 33.57 -38.59
N GLU A 487 -154.81 32.55 -37.81
CA GLU A 487 -156.18 32.40 -37.30
C GLU A 487 -156.60 33.61 -36.46
N ARG A 488 -155.70 34.11 -35.59
CA ARG A 488 -155.90 35.35 -34.83
C ARG A 488 -155.95 36.59 -35.74
N GLY A 489 -155.24 36.56 -36.85
CA GLY A 489 -155.26 37.59 -37.89
C GLY A 489 -156.59 37.63 -38.63
N ASP A 490 -157.14 36.48 -39.00
CA ASP A 490 -158.45 36.37 -39.66
C ASP A 490 -159.61 36.76 -38.72
N GLU A 491 -159.52 36.41 -37.42
CA GLU A 491 -160.40 36.95 -36.38
C GLU A 491 -160.28 38.48 -36.27
N LEU A 492 -159.05 38.99 -36.25
CA LEU A 492 -158.79 40.43 -36.16
C LEU A 492 -159.28 41.16 -37.40
N ASP A 493 -159.10 40.65 -38.62
CA ASP A 493 -159.62 41.24 -39.87
C ASP A 493 -161.16 41.30 -39.89
N MET A 494 -161.83 40.27 -39.33
CA MET A 494 -163.28 40.28 -39.10
C MET A 494 -163.71 41.36 -38.09
N THR A 495 -162.90 41.62 -37.05
CA THR A 495 -163.15 42.77 -36.15
C THR A 495 -162.76 44.11 -36.78
N ILE A 496 -161.70 44.16 -37.59
CA ILE A 496 -161.20 45.37 -38.25
C ILE A 496 -162.29 45.90 -39.17
N ARG A 497 -162.91 45.07 -40.02
CA ARG A 497 -164.04 45.51 -40.87
C ARG A 497 -165.23 46.07 -40.10
N LYS A 498 -165.50 45.58 -38.89
CA LYS A 498 -166.52 46.20 -38.00
C LYS A 498 -166.02 47.54 -37.48
N THR A 499 -164.79 47.59 -36.97
CA THR A 499 -164.20 48.84 -36.45
C THR A 499 -163.91 49.88 -37.53
N GLU A 500 -163.70 49.52 -38.81
CA GLU A 500 -163.56 50.47 -39.93
C GLU A 500 -164.87 51.22 -40.19
N GLN A 501 -166.00 50.53 -39.99
CA GLN A 501 -167.33 51.13 -40.06
C GLN A 501 -167.62 52.02 -38.85
N GLU A 502 -167.01 51.74 -37.70
CA GLU A 502 -167.03 52.59 -36.50
C GLU A 502 -165.99 53.74 -36.57
N ILE A 503 -164.84 53.56 -37.22
CA ILE A 503 -163.80 54.60 -37.42
C ILE A 503 -164.34 55.71 -38.31
N LYS A 504 -165.12 55.39 -39.35
CA LYS A 504 -165.90 56.39 -40.11
C LYS A 504 -166.88 57.22 -39.26
N SER A 505 -167.25 56.75 -38.06
CA SER A 505 -168.01 57.54 -37.09
C SER A 505 -167.12 58.25 -36.05
N MET A 506 -165.99 57.65 -35.65
CA MET A 506 -165.08 58.20 -34.63
C MET A 506 -164.08 59.25 -35.15
N GLU A 507 -163.78 59.28 -36.45
CA GLU A 507 -162.90 60.29 -37.06
C GLU A 507 -163.49 61.71 -36.94
N ASN A 508 -164.83 61.82 -36.85
CA ASN A 508 -165.54 63.07 -36.53
C ASN A 508 -165.30 63.56 -35.08
N THR A 509 -164.93 62.68 -34.15
CA THR A 509 -164.66 63.03 -32.74
C THR A 509 -163.17 63.30 -32.44
N LEU A 510 -162.24 62.72 -33.20
CA LEU A 510 -160.80 62.82 -32.89
C LEU A 510 -160.20 64.21 -33.16
N ARG A 511 -160.89 65.07 -33.93
CA ARG A 511 -160.56 66.51 -34.04
C ARG A 511 -160.67 67.29 -32.71
N VAL A 512 -161.31 66.74 -31.69
CA VAL A 512 -161.55 67.42 -30.40
C VAL A 512 -160.50 67.05 -29.33
N VAL A 513 -159.80 65.92 -29.48
CA VAL A 513 -158.89 65.39 -28.44
C VAL A 513 -157.43 65.81 -28.64
N THR A 514 -157.08 66.33 -29.82
CA THR A 514 -155.75 66.91 -30.15
C THR A 514 -155.37 68.16 -29.34
N ALA A 515 -156.19 68.59 -28.39
CA ALA A 515 -156.10 69.88 -27.71
C ALA A 515 -155.68 69.83 -26.22
N CYS A 516 -155.30 68.67 -25.66
CA CYS A 516 -155.03 68.55 -24.20
C CYS A 516 -153.66 68.00 -23.79
N ASN A 517 -153.15 66.93 -24.42
CA ASN A 517 -152.03 66.09 -23.96
C ASN A 517 -150.62 66.72 -23.75
N GLU A 518 -150.38 67.96 -24.15
CA GLU A 518 -149.02 68.48 -24.44
C GLU A 518 -148.36 69.19 -23.24
N ASN A 519 -148.37 68.57 -22.04
CA ASN A 519 -147.70 69.11 -20.85
C ASN A 519 -147.28 68.03 -19.82
N TYR A 520 -146.12 68.24 -19.19
CA TYR A 520 -145.48 67.43 -18.13
C TYR A 520 -145.02 66.00 -18.52
N LYS A 521 -143.74 65.64 -18.66
CA LYS A 521 -142.45 66.26 -18.29
C LYS A 521 -142.26 66.54 -16.78
N MET A 522 -141.44 65.72 -16.09
CA MET A 522 -140.36 66.06 -15.12
C MET A 522 -140.03 64.91 -14.11
N SER A 523 -138.75 64.81 -13.67
CA SER A 523 -138.19 64.06 -12.48
C SER A 523 -137.95 62.52 -12.58
N LEU A 524 -136.94 61.82 -11.98
CA LEU A 524 -135.69 62.16 -11.22
C LEU A 524 -134.66 60.96 -11.18
N VAL A 525 -133.59 61.01 -10.34
CA VAL A 525 -132.23 60.33 -10.45
C VAL A 525 -131.78 59.49 -9.20
N THR A 526 -130.88 58.48 -9.34
CA THR A 526 -129.88 57.90 -8.33
C THR A 526 -129.02 56.73 -8.95
N ASP A 527 -128.14 55.97 -8.24
CA ASP A 527 -126.69 56.20 -7.88
C ASP A 527 -125.94 54.84 -7.50
N ASP A 528 -124.90 54.83 -6.61
CA ASP A 528 -124.09 53.72 -5.91
C ASP A 528 -122.84 53.00 -6.57
N ASP A 529 -121.81 52.44 -5.84
CA ASP A 529 -120.95 52.94 -4.72
C ASP A 529 -119.64 52.07 -4.42
N ASN A 530 -118.59 52.69 -3.82
CA ASN A 530 -117.38 52.27 -3.00
C ASN A 530 -116.60 50.90 -2.99
N ASP A 531 -115.24 50.94 -2.82
CA ASP A 531 -114.41 50.27 -1.74
C ASP A 531 -112.88 50.66 -1.78
N GLU A 532 -112.20 50.79 -0.61
CA GLU A 532 -110.77 51.21 -0.45
C GLU A 532 -110.08 50.56 0.79
N ASN A 533 -109.55 49.33 0.67
CA ASN A 533 -108.94 48.65 1.85
C ASN A 533 -107.77 47.66 1.59
N LEU A 534 -107.15 47.66 0.39
CA LEU A 534 -106.16 46.61 0.02
C LEU A 534 -104.68 47.05 -0.08
N LYS A 535 -104.37 48.35 -0.01
CA LYS A 535 -103.05 48.86 -0.45
C LYS A 535 -101.93 48.81 0.60
N GLN A 536 -102.24 48.74 1.90
CA GLN A 536 -101.25 49.04 2.95
C GLN A 536 -100.36 47.86 3.36
N LYS A 537 -100.81 46.60 3.25
CA LYS A 537 -100.04 45.41 3.68
C LYS A 537 -98.96 44.93 2.71
N VAL A 538 -99.06 45.27 1.42
CA VAL A 538 -98.12 44.80 0.39
C VAL A 538 -96.80 45.59 0.41
N GLN A 539 -96.81 46.80 0.96
CA GLN A 539 -95.68 47.74 0.87
C GLN A 539 -94.59 47.49 1.93
N GLU A 540 -94.93 46.91 3.09
CA GLU A 540 -93.97 46.61 4.16
C GLU A 540 -93.13 45.35 3.86
N GLN A 541 -93.76 44.28 3.36
CA GLN A 541 -93.07 43.03 3.01
C GLN A 541 -92.01 43.23 1.90
N LEU A 542 -92.31 44.09 0.92
CA LEU A 542 -91.39 44.40 -0.17
C LEU A 542 -90.14 45.19 0.29
N TYR A 543 -90.24 45.94 1.39
CA TYR A 543 -89.12 46.71 1.93
C TYR A 543 -88.11 45.83 2.69
N GLU A 544 -88.59 44.80 3.39
CA GLU A 544 -87.75 43.88 4.17
C GLU A 544 -86.91 42.95 3.27
N GLU A 545 -87.50 42.41 2.21
CA GLU A 545 -86.77 41.62 1.19
C GLU A 545 -85.69 42.44 0.48
N LEU A 546 -85.96 43.72 0.19
CA LEU A 546 -85.02 44.62 -0.48
C LEU A 546 -83.80 44.96 0.41
N CYS A 547 -83.99 45.04 1.72
CA CYS A 547 -82.90 45.22 2.69
C CYS A 547 -82.00 43.97 2.76
N ASN A 548 -82.57 42.77 2.85
CA ASN A 548 -81.81 41.52 2.93
C ASN A 548 -80.94 41.30 1.68
N VAL A 549 -81.50 41.50 0.47
CA VAL A 549 -80.74 41.40 -0.79
C VAL A 549 -79.61 42.45 -0.87
N ARG A 550 -79.79 43.64 -0.29
CA ARG A 550 -78.77 44.68 -0.25
C ARG A 550 -77.59 44.31 0.68
N GLU A 551 -77.83 43.60 1.78
CA GLU A 551 -76.76 43.15 2.66
C GLU A 551 -76.00 41.96 2.08
N ASP A 552 -76.68 40.98 1.47
CA ASP A 552 -76.03 39.89 0.73
C ASP A 552 -75.15 40.43 -0.41
N MET A 553 -75.63 41.42 -1.17
CA MET A 553 -74.84 42.07 -2.22
C MET A 553 -73.61 42.82 -1.68
N LYS A 554 -73.69 43.41 -0.47
CA LYS A 554 -72.51 43.99 0.20
C LYS A 554 -71.52 42.90 0.61
N GLN A 555 -71.97 41.80 1.19
CA GLN A 555 -71.09 40.68 1.57
C GLN A 555 -70.41 40.06 0.34
N LYS A 556 -71.13 39.89 -0.76
CA LYS A 556 -70.58 39.37 -2.03
C LYS A 556 -69.58 40.33 -2.66
N ARG A 557 -69.81 41.65 -2.61
CA ARG A 557 -68.82 42.65 -3.05
C ARG A 557 -67.54 42.59 -2.19
N LEU A 558 -67.65 42.50 -0.87
CA LEU A 558 -66.48 42.38 0.01
C LEU A 558 -65.70 41.07 -0.21
N GLN A 559 -66.41 39.96 -0.49
CA GLN A 559 -65.78 38.69 -0.89
C GLN A 559 -65.03 38.84 -2.22
N TYR A 560 -65.59 39.56 -3.20
CA TYR A 560 -64.92 39.83 -4.48
C TYR A 560 -63.67 40.70 -4.32
N GLU A 561 -63.76 41.83 -3.60
CA GLU A 561 -62.62 42.73 -3.34
C GLU A 561 -61.48 42.02 -2.58
N ASN A 562 -61.79 41.10 -1.66
CA ASN A 562 -60.79 40.29 -0.98
C ASN A 562 -60.14 39.25 -1.91
N MET A 563 -60.91 38.60 -2.80
CA MET A 563 -60.36 37.67 -3.79
C MET A 563 -59.52 38.40 -4.84
N GLU A 564 -59.89 39.62 -5.23
CA GLU A 564 -59.13 40.47 -6.14
C GLU A 564 -57.78 40.89 -5.53
N LYS A 565 -57.76 41.27 -4.24
CA LYS A 565 -56.51 41.53 -3.49
C LYS A 565 -55.63 40.29 -3.36
N ILE A 566 -56.21 39.12 -3.11
CA ILE A 566 -55.46 37.85 -3.07
C ILE A 566 -54.86 37.55 -4.45
N LEU A 567 -55.64 37.73 -5.53
CA LEU A 567 -55.19 37.51 -6.90
C LEU A 567 -54.02 38.45 -7.25
N LEU A 568 -54.14 39.74 -6.95
CA LEU A 568 -53.08 40.74 -7.13
C LEU A 568 -51.79 40.34 -6.38
N ASN A 569 -51.89 40.01 -5.10
CA ASN A 569 -50.76 39.56 -4.29
C ASN A 569 -50.13 38.28 -4.84
N THR A 570 -50.92 37.32 -5.31
CA THR A 570 -50.37 36.10 -5.95
C THR A 570 -49.67 36.39 -7.27
N GLN A 571 -50.16 37.37 -8.05
CA GLN A 571 -49.55 37.79 -9.31
C GLN A 571 -48.23 38.54 -9.08
N GLU A 572 -48.15 39.37 -8.03
CA GLU A 572 -46.90 40.03 -7.62
C GLU A 572 -45.88 39.01 -7.09
N ASN A 573 -46.28 38.07 -6.23
CA ASN A 573 -45.44 36.97 -5.78
C ASN A 573 -44.92 36.11 -6.95
N GLN A 574 -45.77 35.85 -7.97
CA GLN A 574 -45.34 35.15 -9.19
C GLN A 574 -44.33 35.96 -10.02
N LYS A 575 -44.39 37.30 -10.00
CA LYS A 575 -43.41 38.17 -10.66
C LYS A 575 -42.07 38.11 -9.94
N ILE A 576 -42.06 38.26 -8.62
CA ILE A 576 -40.85 38.15 -7.78
C ILE A 576 -40.18 36.78 -7.98
N MET A 577 -40.95 35.69 -7.91
CA MET A 577 -40.43 34.33 -8.10
C MET A 577 -39.82 34.10 -9.50
N LYS A 578 -40.32 34.78 -10.53
CA LYS A 578 -39.72 34.74 -11.89
C LYS A 578 -38.42 35.54 -11.96
N GLU A 579 -38.35 36.69 -11.31
CA GLU A 579 -37.14 37.51 -11.24
C GLU A 579 -36.03 36.78 -10.45
N ASP A 580 -36.36 36.10 -9.35
CA ASP A 580 -35.40 35.28 -8.60
C ASP A 580 -34.97 34.01 -9.34
N LEU A 581 -35.87 33.34 -10.07
CA LEU A 581 -35.50 32.24 -10.97
C LEU A 581 -34.54 32.69 -12.09
N GLN A 582 -34.75 33.89 -12.64
CA GLN A 582 -33.85 34.44 -13.66
C GLN A 582 -32.46 34.75 -13.06
N ARG A 583 -32.39 35.37 -11.88
CA ARG A 583 -31.11 35.60 -11.15
C ARG A 583 -30.37 34.30 -10.87
N LEU A 584 -31.08 33.29 -10.36
CA LEU A 584 -30.52 31.94 -10.12
C LEU A 584 -29.99 31.29 -11.41
N GLN A 585 -30.63 31.53 -12.56
CA GLN A 585 -30.14 31.07 -13.85
C GLN A 585 -28.88 31.85 -14.29
N GLU A 586 -28.87 33.17 -14.16
CA GLU A 586 -27.70 34.01 -14.49
C GLU A 586 -26.48 33.67 -13.61
N ASP A 587 -26.68 33.43 -12.31
CA ASP A 587 -25.63 32.98 -11.38
C ASP A 587 -25.14 31.56 -11.71
N LYS A 588 -26.04 30.65 -12.09
CA LYS A 588 -25.69 29.30 -12.58
C LYS A 588 -24.85 29.38 -13.86
N GLU A 589 -25.24 30.20 -14.82
CA GLU A 589 -24.49 30.42 -16.08
C GLU A 589 -23.15 31.12 -15.84
N LYS A 590 -23.06 32.01 -14.85
CA LYS A 590 -21.79 32.58 -14.39
C LYS A 590 -20.89 31.52 -13.76
N SER A 591 -21.43 30.70 -12.85
CA SER A 591 -20.69 29.60 -12.21
C SER A 591 -20.15 28.59 -13.23
N TYR A 592 -20.92 28.23 -14.27
CA TYR A 592 -20.41 27.38 -15.37
C TYR A 592 -19.28 28.04 -16.17
N ARG A 593 -19.36 29.36 -16.43
CA ARG A 593 -18.26 30.11 -17.08
C ARG A 593 -17.00 30.12 -16.23
N ASP A 594 -17.15 30.30 -14.91
CA ASP A 594 -16.02 30.26 -13.97
C ASP A 594 -15.40 28.86 -13.88
N VAL A 595 -16.22 27.80 -13.81
CA VAL A 595 -15.76 26.39 -13.82
C VAL A 595 -15.02 26.06 -15.12
N THR A 596 -15.59 26.36 -16.28
CA THR A 596 -14.95 26.06 -17.58
C THR A 596 -13.67 26.89 -17.80
N MET A 597 -13.61 28.12 -17.27
CA MET A 597 -12.37 28.90 -17.23
C MET A 597 -11.31 28.24 -16.34
N LEU A 598 -11.68 27.77 -15.15
CA LEU A 598 -10.77 27.07 -14.22
C LEU A 598 -10.28 25.74 -14.80
N GLU A 599 -11.15 24.96 -15.44
CA GLU A 599 -10.78 23.73 -16.15
C GLU A 599 -9.74 24.02 -17.24
N LYS A 600 -9.97 25.07 -18.06
CA LYS A 600 -9.01 25.52 -19.06
C LYS A 600 -7.68 25.91 -18.41
N GLN A 601 -7.68 26.72 -17.36
CA GLN A 601 -6.46 27.09 -16.62
C GLN A 601 -5.72 25.87 -16.05
N ILE A 602 -6.43 24.87 -15.52
CA ILE A 602 -5.86 23.61 -15.04
C ILE A 602 -5.21 22.83 -16.20
N THR A 603 -5.86 22.73 -17.37
CA THR A 603 -5.24 22.07 -18.54
C THR A 603 -4.01 22.82 -19.06
N ASP A 604 -4.04 24.15 -19.10
CA ASP A 604 -2.90 24.98 -19.47
C ASP A 604 -1.73 24.84 -18.48
N GLN A 605 -2.02 24.78 -17.18
CA GLN A 605 -1.03 24.52 -16.13
C GLN A 605 -0.43 23.12 -16.23
N LYS A 606 -1.24 22.07 -16.40
CA LYS A 606 -0.77 20.70 -16.67
C LYS A 606 0.14 20.65 -17.90
N GLY A 607 -0.22 21.37 -18.98
CA GLY A 607 0.61 21.52 -20.17
C GLY A 607 1.93 22.28 -19.93
N ARG A 608 1.92 23.31 -19.06
CA ARG A 608 3.15 24.02 -18.63
C ARG A 608 4.06 23.11 -17.81
N ILE A 609 3.52 22.37 -16.84
CA ILE A 609 4.25 21.41 -16.01
C ILE A 609 4.88 20.32 -16.89
N SER A 610 4.10 19.68 -17.77
CA SER A 610 4.62 18.65 -18.68
C SER A 610 5.76 19.16 -19.58
N ARG A 611 5.68 20.42 -20.05
CA ARG A 611 6.79 21.08 -20.79
C ARG A 611 7.99 21.39 -19.90
N ALA A 612 7.80 21.73 -18.62
CA ALA A 612 8.88 21.91 -17.66
C ALA A 612 9.56 20.57 -17.35
N ASP A 613 8.80 19.50 -17.09
CA ASP A 613 9.32 18.15 -16.85
C ASP A 613 10.14 17.63 -18.04
N MET A 614 9.67 17.87 -19.27
CA MET A 614 10.42 17.54 -20.49
C MET A 614 11.77 18.28 -20.56
N ARG A 615 11.80 19.55 -20.16
CA ARG A 615 13.04 20.35 -20.10
C ARG A 615 13.96 19.87 -18.97
N LEU A 616 13.42 19.59 -17.79
CA LEU A 616 14.16 19.06 -16.63
C LEU A 616 14.77 17.70 -16.95
N LYS A 617 14.00 16.76 -17.53
CA LYS A 617 14.50 15.46 -17.99
C LYS A 617 15.58 15.58 -19.07
N LYS A 618 15.54 16.64 -19.90
CA LYS A 618 16.61 16.92 -20.87
C LYS A 618 17.87 17.44 -20.15
N LEU A 619 17.72 18.46 -19.29
CA LEU A 619 18.82 19.01 -18.50
C LEU A 619 19.51 17.94 -17.64
N TYR A 620 18.75 17.06 -16.99
CA TYR A 620 19.29 15.94 -16.22
C TYR A 620 20.16 15.00 -17.08
N LYS A 621 19.69 14.65 -18.29
CA LYS A 621 20.48 13.84 -19.24
C LYS A 621 21.72 14.57 -19.74
N ASP A 622 21.65 15.88 -19.94
CA ASP A 622 22.78 16.69 -20.39
C ASP A 622 23.81 16.88 -19.25
N ILE A 623 23.38 17.02 -17.99
CA ILE A 623 24.24 16.98 -16.79
C ILE A 623 24.91 15.62 -16.64
N GLN A 624 24.15 14.52 -16.74
CA GLN A 624 24.69 13.17 -16.63
C GLN A 624 25.80 12.90 -17.68
N ARG A 625 25.60 13.35 -18.92
CA ARG A 625 26.63 13.27 -19.99
C ARG A 625 27.87 14.11 -19.68
N LEU A 626 27.71 15.27 -19.04
CA LEU A 626 28.83 16.11 -18.60
C LEU A 626 29.63 15.45 -17.45
N CYS A 627 28.97 14.70 -16.56
CA CYS A 627 29.62 13.87 -15.54
C CYS A 627 30.41 12.70 -16.17
N GLU A 628 29.84 12.05 -17.19
CA GLU A 628 30.45 10.88 -17.86
C GLU A 628 31.68 11.23 -18.72
N CYS A 629 31.86 12.50 -19.12
CA CYS A 629 32.86 12.92 -20.11
C CYS A 629 34.00 13.82 -19.58
N GLY A 630 34.17 14.02 -18.26
CA GLY A 630 35.26 14.88 -17.77
C GLY A 630 35.65 14.69 -16.30
N ASN A 631 36.87 15.15 -15.97
CA ASN A 631 37.48 15.11 -14.63
C ASN A 631 36.76 15.95 -13.56
N ASN A 632 35.54 16.43 -13.83
CA ASN A 632 34.77 17.35 -12.98
C ASN A 632 33.67 16.65 -12.17
N ALA A 633 33.60 15.31 -12.21
CA ALA A 633 32.55 14.53 -11.55
C ALA A 633 32.46 14.80 -10.03
N GLU A 634 33.58 15.06 -9.37
CA GLU A 634 33.62 15.40 -7.94
C GLU A 634 32.98 16.77 -7.65
N THR A 635 33.22 17.78 -8.50
CA THR A 635 32.61 19.11 -8.40
C THR A 635 31.10 19.05 -8.63
N ILE A 636 30.63 18.23 -9.58
CA ILE A 636 29.20 18.09 -9.87
C ILE A 636 28.50 17.32 -8.73
N LEU A 637 29.11 16.27 -8.19
CA LEU A 637 28.58 15.53 -7.04
C LEU A 637 28.54 16.40 -5.76
N LEU A 638 29.46 17.35 -5.60
CA LEU A 638 29.39 18.35 -4.54
C LEU A 638 28.23 19.35 -4.76
N GLN A 639 28.00 19.79 -6.01
CA GLN A 639 26.87 20.65 -6.35
C GLN A 639 25.52 19.95 -6.21
N GLU A 640 25.41 18.66 -6.55
CA GLU A 640 24.20 17.86 -6.30
C GLU A 640 23.91 17.75 -4.80
N LYS A 641 24.94 17.52 -3.97
CA LYS A 641 24.78 17.52 -2.50
C LYS A 641 24.36 18.88 -1.96
N ASP A 642 24.93 19.96 -2.48
CA ASP A 642 24.57 21.34 -2.09
C ASP A 642 23.14 21.72 -2.50
N ILE A 643 22.67 21.24 -3.67
CA ILE A 643 21.26 21.36 -4.08
C ILE A 643 20.35 20.56 -3.15
N VAL A 644 20.66 19.29 -2.87
CA VAL A 644 19.85 18.45 -1.97
C VAL A 644 19.80 19.01 -0.55
N THR A 645 20.89 19.58 -0.03
CA THR A 645 20.85 20.27 1.27
C THR A 645 19.99 21.53 1.23
N ARG A 646 20.06 22.35 0.17
CA ARG A 646 19.20 23.52 0.00
C ARG A 646 17.71 23.16 -0.16
N GLU A 647 17.39 22.07 -0.88
CA GLU A 647 16.02 21.55 -0.96
C GLU A 647 15.51 21.06 0.39
N LEU A 648 16.33 20.36 1.18
CA LEU A 648 15.97 19.94 2.54
C LEU A 648 15.81 21.13 3.50
N GLU A 649 16.62 22.17 3.36
CA GLU A 649 16.47 23.43 4.10
C GLU A 649 15.17 24.15 3.73
N GLU A 650 14.82 24.23 2.44
CA GLU A 650 13.57 24.83 1.96
C GLU A 650 12.33 24.03 2.41
N ILE A 651 12.37 22.69 2.33
CA ILE A 651 11.29 21.82 2.83
C ILE A 651 11.12 21.99 4.36
N ASN A 652 12.21 22.05 5.11
CA ASN A 652 12.17 22.32 6.55
C ASN A 652 11.61 23.72 6.84
N LEU A 653 11.99 24.73 6.06
CA LEU A 653 11.48 26.10 6.21
C LEU A 653 9.97 26.17 5.93
N LEU A 654 9.49 25.53 4.86
CA LEU A 654 8.05 25.42 4.54
C LEU A 654 7.27 24.64 5.61
N GLY A 655 7.87 23.57 6.16
CA GLY A 655 7.31 22.82 7.29
C GLY A 655 7.16 23.71 8.53
N LEU A 656 8.20 24.45 8.90
CA LEU A 656 8.18 25.39 10.02
C LEU A 656 7.22 26.57 9.79
N GLN A 657 7.13 27.08 8.56
CA GLN A 657 6.15 28.11 8.18
C GLN A 657 4.72 27.59 8.33
N ARG A 658 4.44 26.35 7.91
CA ARG A 658 3.12 25.73 8.06
C ARG A 658 2.76 25.45 9.52
N ILE A 659 3.74 25.12 10.37
CA ILE A 659 3.57 25.03 11.83
C ILE A 659 3.31 26.42 12.42
N ALA A 660 3.98 27.47 11.94
CA ALA A 660 3.74 28.85 12.37
C ALA A 660 2.33 29.34 11.97
N GLU A 661 1.86 29.05 10.75
CA GLU A 661 0.50 29.32 10.32
C GLU A 661 -0.54 28.53 11.13
N PHE A 662 -0.29 27.26 11.41
CA PHE A 662 -1.15 26.44 12.26
C PHE A 662 -1.25 26.99 13.68
N THR A 663 -0.11 27.43 14.23
CA THR A 663 -0.01 28.07 15.55
C THR A 663 -0.87 29.35 15.63
N ILE A 664 -0.87 30.17 14.58
CA ILE A 664 -1.72 31.38 14.51
C ILE A 664 -3.22 31.03 14.37
N ARG A 665 -3.55 30.02 13.56
CA ARG A 665 -4.95 29.58 13.39
C ARG A 665 -5.53 28.90 14.64
N HIS A 666 -4.68 28.36 15.51
CA HIS A 666 -5.06 27.62 16.71
C HIS A 666 -4.25 28.08 17.94
N VAL A 667 -4.54 29.30 18.41
CA VAL A 667 -3.89 29.96 19.56
C VAL A 667 -3.87 29.09 20.83
N GLU A 668 -4.89 28.23 21.03
CA GLU A 668 -4.95 27.26 22.14
C GLU A 668 -3.77 26.28 22.16
N VAL A 669 -3.24 25.93 20.98
CA VAL A 669 -2.14 24.97 20.80
C VAL A 669 -0.78 25.68 20.81
N GLU A 670 -0.74 27.01 20.70
CA GLU A 670 0.47 27.81 20.59
C GLU A 670 1.42 27.62 21.77
N ALA A 671 0.92 27.68 23.01
CA ALA A 671 1.75 27.49 24.20
C ALA A 671 2.36 26.08 24.26
N TYR A 672 1.64 25.06 23.78
CA TYR A 672 2.10 23.68 23.73
C TYR A 672 3.15 23.45 22.63
N MET A 673 2.90 23.96 21.41
CA MET A 673 3.85 23.89 20.30
C MET A 673 5.12 24.69 20.59
N LYS A 674 5.02 25.92 21.12
CA LYS A 674 6.20 26.71 21.53
C LYS A 674 7.03 25.99 22.59
N LYS A 675 6.40 25.32 23.56
CA LYS A 675 7.12 24.51 24.57
C LYS A 675 7.84 23.30 23.95
N LEU A 676 7.19 22.60 23.01
CA LEU A 676 7.79 21.46 22.29
C LEU A 676 8.97 21.87 21.39
N LEU A 677 8.83 22.98 20.66
CA LEU A 677 9.86 23.51 19.76
C LEU A 677 11.04 24.08 20.54
N ALA A 678 10.79 24.80 21.64
CA ALA A 678 11.83 25.26 22.56
C ALA A 678 12.61 24.08 23.18
N ALA A 679 11.93 23.00 23.57
CA ALA A 679 12.58 21.77 24.06
C ALA A 679 13.45 21.04 23.01
N LYS A 680 13.40 21.48 21.74
CA LYS A 680 14.25 20.99 20.63
C LYS A 680 15.16 22.09 20.04
N ASN A 681 15.22 23.28 20.64
CA ASN A 681 15.95 24.45 20.13
C ASN A 681 15.56 24.87 18.70
N ILE A 682 14.31 24.64 18.31
CA ILE A 682 13.78 25.02 16.99
C ILE A 682 13.03 26.35 17.11
N VAL A 683 13.43 27.35 16.31
CA VAL A 683 12.79 28.67 16.26
C VAL A 683 11.85 28.72 15.04
N LEU A 684 10.63 29.21 15.24
CA LEU A 684 9.67 29.42 14.15
C LEU A 684 10.07 30.66 13.33
N PRO A 685 10.09 30.58 11.98
CA PRO A 685 10.32 31.74 11.12
C PRO A 685 9.31 32.87 11.40
N GLY A 686 9.78 34.11 11.37
CA GLY A 686 8.90 35.28 11.39
C GLY A 686 8.08 35.34 10.10
N ILE A 687 6.76 35.21 10.20
CA ILE A 687 5.88 35.22 9.02
C ILE A 687 5.82 36.64 8.44
N HIS A 688 6.42 36.82 7.26
CA HIS A 688 6.04 37.91 6.38
C HIS A 688 4.62 37.64 5.88
N HIS A 689 3.66 38.45 6.31
CA HIS A 689 2.27 38.35 5.85
C HIS A 689 2.20 38.57 4.33
N MET A 690 1.98 37.48 3.59
CA MET A 690 1.56 37.54 2.20
C MET A 690 0.18 38.19 2.13
N LYS A 691 0.15 39.52 2.00
CA LYS A 691 -1.06 40.28 1.67
C LYS A 691 -1.53 39.85 0.29
N SER A 692 -2.56 39.03 0.27
CA SER A 692 -3.28 38.62 -0.93
C SER A 692 -4.06 39.80 -1.52
N ASN A 693 -3.37 40.62 -2.32
CA ASN A 693 -4.00 41.58 -3.22
C ASN A 693 -3.91 41.06 -4.66
N LEU A 694 -5.00 40.46 -5.14
CA LEU A 694 -5.26 40.38 -6.58
C LEU A 694 -5.62 41.80 -7.07
N SER A 695 -4.75 42.42 -7.85
CA SER A 695 -5.09 43.62 -8.62
C SER A 695 -4.50 43.52 -10.01
N LEU A 696 -5.37 43.51 -11.03
CA LEU A 696 -4.96 43.75 -12.41
C LEU A 696 -4.24 45.10 -12.50
N GLY A 697 -3.04 45.11 -13.05
CA GLY A 697 -2.33 46.30 -13.50
C GLY A 697 -1.97 46.13 -14.97
N ILE A 698 -2.70 46.84 -15.83
CA ILE A 698 -2.35 47.08 -17.24
C ILE A 698 -1.47 48.33 -17.29
N SER A 699 -0.68 48.50 -18.36
CA SER A 699 0.18 49.65 -18.68
C SER A 699 1.49 49.75 -17.88
N ASP A 700 2.60 50.25 -18.43
CA ASP A 700 2.95 50.48 -19.84
C ASP A 700 4.48 50.60 -20.00
N ASP A 701 4.94 50.54 -21.26
CA ASP A 701 6.20 51.12 -21.78
C ASP A 701 7.59 50.66 -21.25
N SER A 702 8.71 50.94 -21.93
CA SER A 702 9.14 50.61 -23.32
C SER A 702 10.61 51.09 -23.51
N VAL A 703 11.26 50.76 -24.65
CA VAL A 703 12.50 51.40 -25.17
C VAL A 703 13.81 51.16 -24.35
N ALA A 704 15.02 50.98 -24.90
CA ALA A 704 15.47 50.51 -26.22
C ALA A 704 16.97 50.08 -26.18
N SER A 705 17.44 49.59 -27.32
CA SER A 705 18.81 49.23 -27.73
C SER A 705 20.02 50.03 -27.22
N SER A 706 21.16 49.33 -27.08
CA SER A 706 22.48 49.72 -27.65
C SER A 706 23.37 48.46 -27.79
N VAL A 707 23.64 47.96 -29.00
CA VAL A 707 24.79 48.27 -29.88
C VAL A 707 26.14 47.69 -29.39
N SER A 708 26.64 46.67 -30.09
CA SER A 708 28.02 46.68 -30.64
C SER A 708 28.23 45.57 -31.69
N SER A 709 28.62 45.97 -32.89
CA SER A 709 28.99 45.11 -34.03
C SER A 709 30.49 44.76 -34.04
N PHE A 710 30.90 43.56 -34.48
CA PHE A 710 32.04 43.40 -35.41
C PHE A 710 32.15 42.01 -36.07
N SER A 711 32.63 42.00 -37.34
CA SER A 711 33.36 40.97 -38.14
C SER A 711 33.32 39.46 -37.75
N SER A 712 33.30 38.45 -38.64
CA SER A 712 33.89 38.30 -39.99
C SER A 712 33.17 37.15 -40.74
N ARG A 713 32.70 37.27 -41.99
CA ARG A 713 33.41 37.09 -43.28
C ARG A 713 33.78 35.63 -43.67
N SER A 714 33.26 35.19 -44.83
CA SER A 714 33.84 34.18 -45.77
C SER A 714 33.72 32.68 -45.39
N LYS A 715 33.44 31.72 -46.29
CA LYS A 715 33.03 31.70 -47.73
C LYS A 715 32.53 30.29 -48.09
N GLY A 716 31.77 30.18 -49.18
CA GLY A 716 31.60 28.94 -49.99
C GLY A 716 30.18 28.38 -49.92
N LYS A 717 29.34 28.52 -50.97
CA LYS A 717 29.37 27.79 -52.26
C LYS A 717 29.26 26.28 -52.04
N SER A 718 28.32 25.54 -52.63
CA SER A 718 27.29 25.76 -53.66
C SER A 718 26.33 24.54 -53.60
N THR A 719 25.19 24.37 -54.29
CA THR A 719 24.53 25.03 -55.44
C THR A 719 23.07 24.51 -55.52
N THR A 720 22.12 25.33 -56.01
CA THR A 720 20.98 24.99 -56.92
C THR A 720 20.32 23.59 -56.92
N LYS A 721 19.02 23.36 -57.08
CA LYS A 721 17.99 23.87 -58.05
C LYS A 721 16.73 22.97 -57.81
N ILE A 722 15.48 23.20 -58.24
CA ILE A 722 14.70 24.35 -58.71
C ILE A 722 13.20 23.91 -58.72
N TYR A 723 12.26 24.82 -58.41
CA TYR A 723 10.85 24.90 -58.87
C TYR A 723 9.89 23.76 -58.48
N LYS A 724 8.80 24.08 -57.75
CA LYS A 724 7.53 24.70 -58.24
C LYS A 724 6.75 23.82 -59.22
N LYS A 725 5.51 23.51 -58.84
CA LYS A 725 4.41 24.36 -59.29
C LYS A 725 3.50 24.70 -58.11
#